data_AF-A0A9P6K125-F1
#
_entry.id   AF-A0A9P6K125-F1
#
_cell.length_a   1.000
_cell.length_b   1.000
_cell.length_c   1.000
_cell.angle_alpha   90.00
_cell.angle_beta   90.00
_cell.angle_gamma   90.00
#
_symmetry.space_group_name_H-M   'P 1'
#
loop_
_entity.id
_entity.type
_entity.pdbx_description
1 polymer ?
#
loop_
_entity_poly.entity_id
_entity_poly.type
_entity_poly.pdbx_seq_one_letter_code
_entity_poly.pdbx_strand_id
1 'polypeptide(L)'
;MSAGQDQATDLAIQGTNTSSITSKRSLERLGYLDPCHVPGVTEQDSPMMFKYVVPKPSRRSPVINRAYYQRTESIRVLVEGWIEECESKGIEQCAVVSLGCGFDPTYFRLATLRKAKESKTKLKYIDIDYPTLITERLYMVRTQDTLRSLLPQNPTVDDVGEIVSDTYSCLGIDLRNLEMLKKGLEAAGVVPGLPVLVVSEVVLSYLEAAESDAVIKFFAAYPDATFILHEQCIPTFDVDDEQENLHPFASTMFRHFQRTMTPLKTLQEYRSLQDHRERFKVLGWSKCDLLNMNLFADYVTMPTAEEHQRVSLLESFDEHDELYWIGAYYFIAVASTGPETSSVQGKKSPDVLEHIGLRSKLQDVTALSAHHVDQETYTNLDDEFIDVTISSDLITDIDWAKQCPFQDLDINRKGHTLSILGDEAFVFGGFGLDAEDHQEGAKVFQTRGQQTRLNTIMRLNLVDGSAETLAAGSDGPAPRMYHSAATSLDGSAIYVYGGRDGPSKVHNDVWRYSPNGGWDPLWRARVSNEGESPIPKGLFKHTASMMTVGGREMMVILGGRLDTGEANSQVWAFDPQECQWGHFTWKSLQNGQQQPFPGIFSHSAVVIPDANNQDSLLVVGGIRGSDEKVLNTVWRVSLGVSEEEPNCWVEAKELDIMTDSGDPLPPRFGHTSIALDDDRVWIMGGVSAPGLLKWQETMVEIRPRESTFQYLRASAFKELVMVGHATALDTSRGQIIGVGGGGTCFGFGAWWDATGWALLV
;
A
#
# COMPACT_ATOMS: atom_id res chain seq x y z
N MET A 1 10.04 5.01 -40.73
CA MET A 1 9.13 5.51 -39.69
C MET A 1 9.52 5.01 -38.29
N SER A 2 10.06 3.79 -38.12
CA SER A 2 10.51 3.25 -36.81
C SER A 2 11.65 4.03 -36.14
N ALA A 3 12.74 4.35 -36.86
CA ALA A 3 13.91 5.01 -36.26
C ALA A 3 13.62 6.41 -35.64
N GLY A 4 12.61 7.12 -36.16
CA GLY A 4 12.18 8.40 -35.59
C GLY A 4 11.22 8.26 -34.40
N GLN A 5 10.52 7.13 -34.29
CA GLN A 5 9.70 6.79 -33.12
C GLN A 5 10.59 6.34 -31.96
N ASP A 6 11.62 5.52 -32.23
CA ASP A 6 12.57 5.05 -31.21
C ASP A 6 13.31 6.21 -30.54
N GLN A 7 13.74 7.22 -31.32
CA GLN A 7 14.42 8.39 -30.77
C GLN A 7 13.50 9.27 -29.90
N ALA A 8 12.22 9.40 -30.25
CA ALA A 8 11.25 10.15 -29.46
C ALA A 8 10.92 9.44 -28.14
N THR A 9 10.82 8.10 -28.18
CA THR A 9 10.65 7.26 -26.99
C THR A 9 11.87 7.34 -26.07
N ASP A 10 13.09 7.25 -26.60
CA ASP A 10 14.33 7.39 -25.83
C ASP A 10 14.41 8.75 -25.11
N LEU A 11 13.98 9.84 -25.76
CA LEU A 11 13.91 11.17 -25.14
C LEU A 11 12.85 11.25 -24.03
N ALA A 12 11.68 10.61 -24.24
CA ALA A 12 10.64 10.54 -23.22
C ALA A 12 11.10 9.74 -21.99
N ILE A 13 11.81 8.62 -22.20
CA ILE A 13 12.41 7.80 -21.15
C ILE A 13 13.40 8.62 -20.33
N GLN A 14 14.29 9.39 -20.98
CA GLN A 14 15.22 10.30 -20.27
C GLN A 14 14.48 11.34 -19.41
N GLY A 15 13.30 11.79 -19.82
CA GLY A 15 12.46 12.71 -19.03
C GLY A 15 11.90 12.11 -17.73
N THR A 16 11.83 10.78 -17.61
CA THR A 16 11.33 10.12 -16.38
C THR A 16 12.26 10.37 -15.18
N ASN A 17 13.56 10.56 -15.42
CA ASN A 17 14.55 10.89 -14.40
C ASN A 17 14.14 12.14 -13.59
N THR A 18 13.69 13.21 -14.26
CA THR A 18 13.27 14.45 -13.59
C THR A 18 12.12 14.20 -12.61
N SER A 19 11.18 13.33 -12.95
CA SER A 19 10.05 13.00 -12.06
C SER A 19 10.53 12.26 -10.82
N SER A 20 11.35 11.22 -11.01
CA SER A 20 11.89 10.38 -9.93
C SER A 20 12.74 11.17 -8.95
N ILE A 21 13.74 11.91 -9.44
CA ILE A 21 14.66 12.65 -8.59
C ILE A 21 13.96 13.79 -7.82
N THR A 22 12.91 14.38 -8.40
CA THR A 22 12.09 15.38 -7.71
C THR A 22 11.29 14.75 -6.55
N SER A 23 10.81 13.52 -6.72
CA SER A 23 10.14 12.79 -5.64
C SER A 23 11.12 12.43 -4.53
N LYS A 24 12.34 11.95 -4.84
CA LYS A 24 13.41 11.73 -3.83
C LYS A 24 13.77 13.04 -3.10
N ARG A 25 13.81 14.18 -3.80
CA ARG A 25 14.02 15.51 -3.19
C ARG A 25 12.89 15.93 -2.24
N SER A 26 11.65 15.53 -2.52
CA SER A 26 10.51 15.75 -1.62
C SER A 26 10.76 15.07 -0.26
N LEU A 27 11.26 13.83 -0.27
CA LEU A 27 11.60 13.07 0.94
C LEU A 27 12.66 13.76 1.80
N GLU A 28 13.79 14.16 1.18
CA GLU A 28 14.87 14.87 1.88
C GLU A 28 14.33 16.14 2.56
N ARG A 29 13.44 16.87 1.90
CA ARG A 29 12.85 18.10 2.46
C ARG A 29 11.91 17.81 3.63
N LEU A 30 11.20 16.69 3.60
CA LEU A 30 10.18 16.34 4.58
C LEU A 30 10.73 15.53 5.77
N GLY A 31 12.00 15.13 5.75
CA GLY A 31 12.63 14.38 6.84
C GLY A 31 12.34 12.88 6.83
N TYR A 32 11.92 12.33 5.68
CA TYR A 32 11.71 10.89 5.52
C TYR A 32 13.02 10.10 5.65
N LEU A 33 14.10 10.62 5.06
CA LEU A 33 15.39 9.95 5.02
C LEU A 33 16.21 10.35 6.24
N ASP A 34 16.73 9.36 6.98
CA ASP A 34 17.65 9.60 8.10
C ASP A 34 19.10 9.71 7.58
N PRO A 35 19.72 10.90 7.66
CA PRO A 35 21.13 11.07 7.26
C PRO A 35 22.13 10.41 8.21
N CYS A 36 21.70 9.98 9.40
CA CYS A 36 22.54 9.52 10.50
C CYS A 36 22.24 8.07 10.93
N HIS A 37 21.89 7.19 10.00
CA HIS A 37 21.54 5.79 10.30
C HIS A 37 22.74 4.95 10.79
N VAL A 38 23.97 5.46 10.64
CA VAL A 38 25.18 4.83 11.17
C VAL A 38 25.50 5.43 12.55
N PRO A 39 25.70 4.60 13.60
CA PRO A 39 26.10 5.08 14.91
C PRO A 39 27.36 5.97 14.86
N GLY A 40 27.27 7.19 15.40
CA GLY A 40 28.38 8.14 15.48
C GLY A 40 28.62 9.00 14.24
N VAL A 41 27.81 8.84 13.18
CA VAL A 41 27.84 9.67 11.97
C VAL A 41 26.81 10.80 12.10
N THR A 42 27.17 12.00 11.63
CA THR A 42 26.29 13.17 11.62
C THR A 42 25.77 13.48 10.21
N GLU A 43 24.81 14.40 10.09
CA GLU A 43 24.31 14.86 8.77
C GLU A 43 25.44 15.48 7.94
N GLN A 44 26.45 16.09 8.58
CA GLN A 44 27.63 16.59 7.88
C GLN A 44 28.45 15.47 7.24
N ASP A 45 28.43 14.26 7.82
CA ASP A 45 29.21 13.10 7.38
C ASP A 45 28.47 12.27 6.32
N SER A 46 27.13 12.28 6.29
CA SER A 46 26.32 11.57 5.30
C SER A 46 25.06 12.36 4.87
N PRO A 47 25.22 13.53 4.23
CA PRO A 47 24.08 14.30 3.78
C PRO A 47 23.40 13.61 2.57
N MET A 48 22.07 13.77 2.43
CA MET A 48 21.30 13.10 1.37
C MET A 48 21.54 13.63 -0.05
N MET A 49 22.20 14.79 -0.20
CA MET A 49 22.66 15.39 -1.46
C MET A 49 21.60 15.73 -2.53
N PHE A 50 20.34 15.29 -2.43
CA PHE A 50 19.31 15.54 -3.45
C PHE A 50 19.09 17.03 -3.72
N LYS A 51 19.28 17.91 -2.72
CA LYS A 51 19.18 19.36 -2.86
C LYS A 51 20.14 19.99 -3.87
N TYR A 52 21.27 19.34 -4.14
CA TYR A 52 22.27 19.85 -5.09
C TYR A 52 21.91 19.49 -6.53
N VAL A 53 21.18 18.39 -6.74
CA VAL A 53 20.71 17.96 -8.06
C VAL A 53 19.32 18.46 -8.40
N VAL A 54 18.48 18.73 -7.38
CA VAL A 54 17.16 19.35 -7.52
C VAL A 54 17.07 20.57 -6.58
N PRO A 55 17.55 21.75 -7.02
CA PRO A 55 17.60 22.94 -6.17
C PRO A 55 16.23 23.44 -5.73
N LYS A 56 15.23 23.33 -6.62
CA LYS A 56 13.85 23.77 -6.35
C LYS A 56 12.99 22.56 -5.96
N PRO A 57 12.69 22.36 -4.66
CA PRO A 57 11.88 21.22 -4.25
C PRO A 57 10.43 21.39 -4.69
N SER A 58 9.82 20.32 -5.21
CA SER A 58 8.38 20.21 -5.44
C SER A 58 7.80 19.22 -4.44
N ARG A 59 6.68 19.55 -3.80
CA ARG A 59 6.01 18.63 -2.88
C ARG A 59 5.23 17.58 -3.69
N ARG A 60 5.29 16.33 -3.25
CA ARG A 60 4.43 15.24 -3.74
C ARG A 60 3.31 14.92 -2.74
N SER A 61 2.28 14.20 -3.18
CA SER A 61 1.24 13.72 -2.27
C SER A 61 1.84 12.76 -1.22
N PRO A 62 1.22 12.64 -0.03
CA PRO A 62 1.67 11.73 1.02
C PRO A 62 1.89 10.28 0.54
N VAL A 63 0.98 9.73 -0.28
CA VAL A 63 1.14 8.38 -0.86
C VAL A 63 2.38 8.26 -1.76
N ILE A 64 2.67 9.28 -2.57
CA ILE A 64 3.90 9.29 -3.40
C ILE A 64 5.13 9.39 -2.51
N ASN A 65 5.12 10.23 -1.47
CA ASN A 65 6.27 10.31 -0.56
C ASN A 65 6.51 8.99 0.18
N ARG A 66 5.48 8.31 0.70
CA ARG A 66 5.65 7.02 1.37
C ARG A 66 6.14 5.92 0.42
N ALA A 67 5.62 5.84 -0.80
CA ALA A 67 6.10 4.88 -1.80
C ALA A 67 7.56 5.17 -2.23
N TYR A 68 7.90 6.45 -2.44
CA TYR A 68 9.29 6.82 -2.75
C TYR A 68 10.23 6.65 -1.56
N TYR A 69 9.73 6.77 -0.32
CA TYR A 69 10.51 6.44 0.87
C TYR A 69 10.90 4.96 0.86
N GLN A 70 9.92 4.06 0.71
CA GLN A 70 10.19 2.63 0.55
C GLN A 70 11.22 2.37 -0.56
N ARG A 71 11.00 2.91 -1.77
CA ARG A 71 11.93 2.78 -2.89
C ARG A 71 13.35 3.29 -2.58
N THR A 72 13.46 4.51 -2.09
CA THR A 72 14.77 5.18 -1.88
C THR A 72 15.54 4.52 -0.75
N GLU A 73 14.85 4.21 0.34
CA GLU A 73 15.44 3.62 1.53
C GLU A 73 15.85 2.17 1.29
N SER A 74 15.07 1.39 0.55
CA SER A 74 15.44 0.02 0.19
C SER A 74 16.75 -0.03 -0.60
N ILE A 75 16.88 0.79 -1.65
CA ILE A 75 18.13 0.86 -2.44
C ILE A 75 19.29 1.30 -1.56
N ARG A 76 19.07 2.28 -0.69
CA ARG A 76 20.08 2.79 0.24
C ARG A 76 20.59 1.69 1.17
N VAL A 77 19.68 0.99 1.87
CA VAL A 77 20.00 -0.08 2.82
C VAL A 77 20.72 -1.24 2.11
N LEU A 78 20.29 -1.61 0.90
CA LEU A 78 20.93 -2.70 0.16
C LEU A 78 22.33 -2.31 -0.35
N VAL A 79 22.50 -1.11 -0.92
CA VAL A 79 23.82 -0.66 -1.40
C VAL A 79 24.79 -0.50 -0.24
N GLU A 80 24.39 0.14 0.85
CA GLU A 80 25.26 0.33 2.00
C GLU A 80 25.53 -0.98 2.75
N GLY A 81 24.50 -1.80 2.96
CA GLY A 81 24.64 -3.10 3.61
C GLY A 81 25.61 -4.01 2.86
N TRP A 82 25.54 -4.03 1.53
CA TRP A 82 26.48 -4.82 0.71
C TRP A 82 27.93 -4.31 0.83
N ILE A 83 28.12 -2.98 0.86
CA ILE A 83 29.45 -2.36 1.05
C ILE A 83 30.01 -2.69 2.44
N GLU A 84 29.18 -2.56 3.49
CA GLU A 84 29.56 -2.87 4.88
C GLU A 84 29.88 -4.35 5.05
N GLU A 85 29.16 -5.22 4.35
CA GLU A 85 29.46 -6.64 4.36
C GLU A 85 30.81 -6.95 3.71
N CYS A 86 31.12 -6.32 2.57
CA CYS A 86 32.45 -6.41 1.96
C CYS A 86 33.56 -6.02 2.95
N GLU A 87 33.34 -4.95 3.71
CA GLU A 87 34.26 -4.49 4.75
C GLU A 87 34.39 -5.52 5.89
N SER A 88 33.28 -6.08 6.36
CA SER A 88 33.25 -7.09 7.43
C SER A 88 33.98 -8.39 7.04
N LYS A 89 33.89 -8.78 5.75
CA LYS A 89 34.60 -9.93 5.18
C LYS A 89 36.07 -9.62 4.85
N GLY A 90 36.50 -8.38 5.04
CA GLY A 90 37.86 -7.93 4.76
C GLY A 90 38.20 -8.02 3.27
N ILE A 91 37.25 -7.69 2.40
CA ILE A 91 37.46 -7.54 0.96
C ILE A 91 38.26 -6.24 0.74
N GLU A 92 39.40 -6.33 0.06
CA GLU A 92 40.28 -5.17 -0.13
C GLU A 92 39.73 -4.15 -1.12
N GLN A 93 39.01 -4.61 -2.15
CA GLN A 93 38.45 -3.77 -3.19
C GLN A 93 37.11 -4.36 -3.68
N CYS A 94 36.12 -3.49 -3.90
CA CYS A 94 34.83 -3.83 -4.49
C CYS A 94 34.34 -2.71 -5.40
N ALA A 95 33.35 -3.01 -6.25
CA ALA A 95 32.73 -2.01 -7.12
C ALA A 95 31.21 -1.98 -7.01
N VAL A 96 30.62 -0.80 -7.18
CA VAL A 96 29.18 -0.59 -7.37
C VAL A 96 28.96 0.01 -8.76
N VAL A 97 28.06 -0.59 -9.54
CA VAL A 97 27.67 -0.16 -10.88
C VAL A 97 26.19 0.21 -10.86
N SER A 98 25.90 1.50 -10.97
CA SER A 98 24.56 2.07 -11.07
C SER A 98 24.16 2.20 -12.54
N LEU A 99 23.26 1.32 -12.99
CA LEU A 99 22.73 1.32 -14.35
C LEU A 99 21.54 2.28 -14.42
N GLY A 100 21.53 3.17 -15.40
CA GLY A 100 20.50 4.22 -15.53
C GLY A 100 20.51 5.16 -14.32
N CYS A 101 21.70 5.66 -13.96
CA CYS A 101 21.91 6.41 -12.71
C CYS A 101 21.11 7.72 -12.62
N GLY A 102 20.62 8.25 -13.74
CA GLY A 102 19.93 9.53 -13.79
C GLY A 102 20.74 10.64 -13.11
N PHE A 103 20.09 11.39 -12.22
CA PHE A 103 20.74 12.37 -11.34
C PHE A 103 20.90 11.89 -9.89
N ASP A 104 20.92 10.57 -9.65
CA ASP A 104 21.07 10.01 -8.30
C ASP A 104 22.43 10.42 -7.68
N PRO A 105 22.46 11.03 -6.48
CA PRO A 105 23.70 11.53 -5.88
C PRO A 105 24.39 10.54 -4.93
N THR A 106 24.03 9.24 -4.95
CA THR A 106 24.52 8.23 -3.99
C THR A 106 26.04 8.19 -3.87
N TYR A 107 26.78 8.26 -4.97
CA TYR A 107 28.25 8.33 -4.93
C TYR A 107 28.78 9.45 -4.02
N PHE A 108 28.25 10.67 -4.18
CA PHE A 108 28.73 11.85 -3.44
C PHE A 108 28.45 11.74 -1.93
N ARG A 109 27.30 11.14 -1.58
CA ARG A 109 26.99 10.82 -0.19
C ARG A 109 27.96 9.78 0.38
N LEU A 110 28.17 8.68 -0.34
CA LEU A 110 29.10 7.62 0.06
C LEU A 110 30.54 8.13 0.17
N ALA A 111 30.99 9.02 -0.71
CA ALA A 111 32.32 9.62 -0.64
C ALA A 111 32.55 10.38 0.68
N THR A 112 31.53 11.10 1.17
CA THR A 112 31.58 11.80 2.46
C THR A 112 31.58 10.79 3.62
N LEU A 113 30.63 9.84 3.61
CA LEU A 113 30.46 8.85 4.68
C LEU A 113 31.72 7.98 4.87
N ARG A 114 32.31 7.52 3.77
CA ARG A 114 33.49 6.65 3.81
C ARG A 114 34.74 7.38 4.31
N LYS A 115 34.85 8.68 4.03
CA LYS A 115 35.92 9.52 4.57
C LYS A 115 35.82 9.64 6.09
N ALA A 116 34.60 9.75 6.63
CA ALA A 116 34.36 9.79 8.07
C ALA A 116 34.59 8.43 8.76
N LYS A 117 34.24 7.31 8.11
CA LYS A 117 34.40 5.95 8.65
C LYS A 117 35.84 5.40 8.61
N GLU A 118 36.79 6.09 7.96
CA GLU A 118 38.14 5.58 7.69
C GLU A 118 38.14 4.16 7.07
N SER A 119 37.27 3.93 6.09
CA SER A 119 37.10 2.59 5.52
C SER A 119 38.37 2.04 4.88
N LYS A 120 38.67 0.76 5.14
CA LYS A 120 39.84 0.05 4.62
C LYS A 120 39.61 -0.59 3.25
N THR A 121 38.35 -0.82 2.88
CA THR A 121 37.98 -1.37 1.58
C THR A 121 38.01 -0.25 0.53
N LYS A 122 38.68 -0.46 -0.59
CA LYS A 122 38.65 0.47 -1.72
C LYS A 122 37.35 0.28 -2.50
N LEU A 123 36.56 1.34 -2.58
CA LEU A 123 35.30 1.33 -3.32
C LEU A 123 35.48 2.03 -4.67
N LYS A 124 35.15 1.32 -5.75
CA LYS A 124 34.97 1.88 -7.09
C LYS A 124 33.49 2.07 -7.37
N TYR A 125 33.04 3.30 -7.61
CA TYR A 125 31.63 3.57 -7.98
C TYR A 125 31.53 3.94 -9.45
N ILE A 126 30.56 3.40 -10.17
CA ILE A 126 30.35 3.64 -11.60
C ILE A 126 28.90 4.02 -11.84
N ASP A 127 28.69 5.23 -12.34
CA ASP A 127 27.41 5.70 -12.86
C ASP A 127 27.37 5.50 -14.37
N ILE A 128 26.30 4.89 -14.88
CA ILE A 128 26.09 4.66 -16.31
C ILE A 128 24.71 5.15 -16.71
N ASP A 129 24.62 5.95 -17.76
CA ASP A 129 23.36 6.38 -18.37
C ASP A 129 23.59 6.81 -19.83
N TYR A 130 22.53 7.22 -20.53
CA TYR A 130 22.62 7.77 -21.88
C TYR A 130 23.67 8.91 -21.95
N PRO A 131 24.46 9.00 -23.03
CA PRO A 131 25.47 10.04 -23.19
C PRO A 131 24.95 11.47 -22.98
N THR A 132 23.72 11.75 -23.44
CA THR A 132 23.04 13.04 -23.26
C THR A 132 22.76 13.34 -21.79
N LEU A 133 22.28 12.36 -21.02
CA LEU A 133 21.94 12.53 -19.62
C LEU A 133 23.19 12.65 -18.75
N ILE A 134 24.25 11.89 -19.06
CA ILE A 134 25.54 12.02 -18.38
C ILE A 134 26.18 13.39 -18.63
N THR A 135 26.07 13.93 -19.84
CA THR A 135 26.55 15.29 -20.13
C THR A 135 25.84 16.33 -19.25
N GLU A 136 24.51 16.22 -19.11
CA GLU A 136 23.73 17.10 -18.23
C GLU A 136 24.09 16.91 -16.75
N ARG A 137 24.22 15.67 -16.29
CA ARG A 137 24.65 15.31 -14.93
C ARG A 137 26.01 15.92 -14.61
N LEU A 138 27.01 15.74 -15.48
CA LEU A 138 28.37 16.27 -15.25
C LEU A 138 28.41 17.80 -15.28
N TYR A 139 27.61 18.44 -16.14
CA TYR A 139 27.44 19.89 -16.08
C TYR A 139 26.90 20.34 -14.71
N MET A 140 25.87 19.66 -14.19
CA MET A 140 25.27 19.95 -12.89
C MET A 140 26.26 19.73 -11.74
N VAL A 141 26.97 18.59 -11.74
CA VAL A 141 27.98 18.27 -10.73
C VAL A 141 29.11 19.31 -10.73
N ARG A 142 29.60 19.70 -11.91
CA ARG A 142 30.70 20.68 -12.03
C ARG A 142 30.28 22.11 -11.68
N THR A 143 29.00 22.44 -11.74
CA THR A 143 28.48 23.77 -11.38
C THR A 143 28.05 23.88 -9.92
N GLN A 144 27.94 22.76 -9.21
CA GLN A 144 27.65 22.71 -7.77
C GLN A 144 28.92 22.50 -6.96
N ASP A 145 29.34 23.52 -6.21
CA ASP A 145 30.61 23.49 -5.47
C ASP A 145 30.75 22.29 -4.53
N THR A 146 29.68 21.92 -3.82
CA THR A 146 29.68 20.76 -2.93
C THR A 146 29.97 19.45 -3.68
N LEU A 147 29.26 19.20 -4.79
CA LEU A 147 29.45 17.97 -5.58
C LEU A 147 30.80 17.97 -6.30
N ARG A 148 31.17 19.11 -6.91
CA ARG A 148 32.47 19.29 -7.57
C ARG A 148 33.64 19.00 -6.64
N SER A 149 33.56 19.42 -5.37
CA SER A 149 34.63 19.21 -4.39
C SER A 149 34.88 17.75 -4.03
N LEU A 150 33.91 16.88 -4.31
CA LEU A 150 33.94 15.44 -4.05
C LEU A 150 34.34 14.62 -5.29
N LEU A 151 34.56 15.26 -6.44
CA LEU A 151 35.09 14.57 -7.61
C LEU A 151 36.51 14.04 -7.36
N PRO A 152 36.89 12.93 -8.01
CA PRO A 152 38.24 12.39 -7.94
C PRO A 152 39.32 13.42 -8.30
N GLN A 153 40.45 13.37 -7.61
CA GLN A 153 41.64 14.13 -8.00
C GLN A 153 42.39 13.39 -9.10
N ASN A 154 42.79 14.11 -10.16
CA ASN A 154 43.55 13.58 -11.30
C ASN A 154 42.89 12.35 -11.97
N PRO A 155 41.63 12.46 -12.43
CA PRO A 155 41.00 11.40 -13.21
C PRO A 155 41.81 11.09 -14.49
N THR A 156 41.75 9.84 -14.93
CA THR A 156 42.35 9.40 -16.20
C THR A 156 41.65 10.03 -17.41
N VAL A 157 40.33 10.22 -17.31
CA VAL A 157 39.50 10.95 -18.29
C VAL A 157 38.60 11.92 -17.54
N ASP A 158 38.52 13.16 -18.03
CA ASP A 158 37.63 14.20 -17.51
C ASP A 158 37.20 15.11 -18.67
N ASP A 159 36.08 14.78 -19.30
CA ASP A 159 35.54 15.51 -20.43
C ASP A 159 34.04 15.83 -20.25
N VAL A 160 33.41 16.47 -21.22
CA VAL A 160 32.01 16.92 -21.09
C VAL A 160 31.01 15.77 -20.86
N GLY A 161 31.31 14.56 -21.32
CA GLY A 161 30.38 13.41 -21.32
C GLY A 161 30.87 12.21 -20.50
N GLU A 162 32.06 12.28 -19.91
CA GLU A 162 32.65 11.17 -19.16
C GLU A 162 33.63 11.65 -18.08
N ILE A 163 33.67 10.90 -16.97
CA ILE A 163 34.76 10.91 -16.00
C ILE A 163 35.21 9.47 -15.77
N VAL A 164 36.53 9.22 -15.77
CA VAL A 164 37.13 7.92 -15.41
C VAL A 164 38.26 8.14 -14.42
N SER A 165 38.19 7.51 -13.24
CA SER A 165 39.23 7.56 -12.20
C SER A 165 39.34 6.24 -11.43
N ASP A 166 40.15 6.18 -10.38
CA ASP A 166 40.25 4.97 -9.53
C ASP A 166 39.06 4.79 -8.57
N THR A 167 38.35 5.86 -8.19
CA THR A 167 37.28 5.80 -7.18
C THR A 167 35.89 6.03 -7.77
N TYR A 168 35.78 6.80 -8.85
CA TYR A 168 34.51 7.13 -9.50
C TYR A 168 34.65 7.17 -11.02
N SER A 169 33.69 6.57 -11.70
CA SER A 169 33.49 6.74 -13.13
C SER A 169 32.05 7.14 -13.40
N CYS A 170 31.85 7.98 -14.40
CA CYS A 170 30.54 8.44 -14.86
C CYS A 170 30.56 8.32 -16.38
N LEU A 171 29.86 7.32 -16.92
CA LEU A 171 30.05 6.82 -18.28
C LEU A 171 28.76 7.00 -19.11
N GLY A 172 28.86 7.74 -20.22
CA GLY A 172 27.79 7.89 -21.20
C GLY A 172 27.67 6.67 -22.11
N ILE A 173 26.88 5.67 -21.71
CA ILE A 173 26.74 4.39 -22.44
C ILE A 173 25.26 4.03 -22.56
N ASP A 174 24.85 3.75 -23.80
CA ASP A 174 23.58 3.07 -24.06
C ASP A 174 23.69 1.60 -23.64
N LEU A 175 22.87 1.17 -22.69
CA LEU A 175 22.91 -0.19 -22.13
C LEU A 175 22.63 -1.29 -23.17
N ARG A 176 22.01 -0.95 -24.32
CA ARG A 176 21.83 -1.86 -25.45
C ARG A 176 23.17 -2.22 -26.13
N ASN A 177 24.22 -1.43 -25.91
CA ASN A 177 25.54 -1.63 -26.48
C ASN A 177 26.50 -2.28 -25.46
N LEU A 178 26.41 -3.60 -25.35
CA LEU A 178 27.24 -4.38 -24.41
C LEU A 178 28.75 -4.33 -24.70
N GLU A 179 29.16 -4.07 -25.95
CA GLU A 179 30.58 -3.92 -26.28
C GLU A 179 31.14 -2.64 -25.64
N MET A 180 30.39 -1.53 -25.72
CA MET A 180 30.77 -0.28 -25.07
C MET A 180 30.68 -0.38 -23.55
N LEU A 181 29.66 -1.05 -23.01
CA LEU A 181 29.55 -1.34 -21.59
C LEU A 181 30.79 -2.09 -21.08
N LYS A 182 31.18 -3.17 -21.77
CA LYS A 182 32.38 -3.94 -21.43
C LYS A 182 33.64 -3.07 -21.44
N LYS A 183 33.88 -2.33 -22.52
CA LYS A 183 35.06 -1.46 -22.65
C LYS A 183 35.09 -0.38 -21.56
N GLY A 184 33.96 0.23 -21.25
CA GLY A 184 33.84 1.25 -20.21
C GLY A 184 34.14 0.71 -18.82
N LEU A 185 33.60 -0.48 -18.48
CA LEU A 185 33.88 -1.15 -17.21
C LEU A 185 35.36 -1.55 -17.09
N GLU A 186 35.95 -2.14 -18.14
CA GLU A 186 37.36 -2.51 -18.17
C GLU A 186 38.28 -1.28 -18.02
N ALA A 187 37.97 -0.18 -18.71
CA ALA A 187 38.70 1.08 -18.58
C ALA A 187 38.56 1.71 -17.18
N ALA A 188 37.42 1.50 -16.51
CA ALA A 188 37.17 1.92 -15.14
C ALA A 188 37.77 0.96 -14.08
N GLY A 189 38.44 -0.11 -14.50
CA GLY A 189 39.09 -1.09 -13.61
C GLY A 189 38.15 -2.17 -13.04
N VAL A 190 36.97 -2.35 -13.62
CA VAL A 190 35.99 -3.37 -13.21
C VAL A 190 36.02 -4.56 -14.17
N VAL A 191 36.72 -5.61 -13.74
CA VAL A 191 36.93 -6.85 -14.50
C VAL A 191 36.39 -8.06 -13.72
N PRO A 192 36.10 -9.19 -14.38
CA PRO A 192 35.68 -10.41 -13.70
C PRO A 192 36.68 -10.85 -12.62
N GLY A 193 36.18 -11.12 -11.41
CA GLY A 193 36.97 -11.50 -10.23
C GLY A 193 37.03 -10.43 -9.14
N LEU A 194 36.67 -9.18 -9.46
CA LEU A 194 36.33 -8.17 -8.46
C LEU A 194 34.90 -8.41 -7.95
N PRO A 195 34.61 -8.30 -6.65
CA PRO A 195 33.23 -8.25 -6.15
C PRO A 195 32.49 -7.03 -6.69
N VAL A 196 31.36 -7.24 -7.37
CA VAL A 196 30.58 -6.18 -8.03
C VAL A 196 29.12 -6.20 -7.56
N LEU A 197 28.64 -5.07 -7.08
CA LEU A 197 27.22 -4.79 -6.93
C LEU A 197 26.71 -4.07 -8.18
N VAL A 198 25.65 -4.58 -8.79
CA VAL A 198 24.96 -3.95 -9.90
C VAL A 198 23.59 -3.51 -9.42
N VAL A 199 23.23 -2.25 -9.68
CA VAL A 199 21.95 -1.67 -9.26
C VAL A 199 21.20 -1.20 -10.51
N SER A 200 19.96 -1.65 -10.66
CA SER A 200 19.01 -1.16 -11.65
C SER A 200 17.71 -0.74 -10.95
N GLU A 201 17.48 0.56 -10.83
CA GLU A 201 16.34 1.15 -10.12
C GLU A 201 15.33 1.76 -11.11
N VAL A 202 14.41 0.95 -11.63
CA VAL A 202 13.41 1.31 -12.65
C VAL A 202 14.06 1.79 -13.94
N VAL A 203 14.84 0.90 -14.58
CA VAL A 203 15.67 1.22 -15.75
C VAL A 203 15.50 0.17 -16.84
N LEU A 204 15.79 -1.08 -16.53
CA LEU A 204 15.66 -2.21 -17.45
C LEU A 204 14.22 -2.44 -17.90
N SER A 205 13.24 -2.02 -17.12
CA SER A 205 11.81 -2.02 -17.46
C SER A 205 11.47 -1.25 -18.75
N TYR A 206 12.30 -0.28 -19.15
CA TYR A 206 12.13 0.50 -20.38
C TYR A 206 12.77 -0.13 -21.62
N LEU A 207 13.60 -1.17 -21.46
CA LEU A 207 14.25 -1.87 -22.57
C LEU A 207 13.38 -3.02 -23.08
N GLU A 208 13.56 -3.45 -24.33
CA GLU A 208 12.95 -4.70 -24.79
C GLU A 208 13.45 -5.88 -23.93
N ALA A 209 12.62 -6.89 -23.71
CA ALA A 209 12.96 -8.04 -22.87
C ALA A 209 14.33 -8.65 -23.22
N ALA A 210 14.60 -8.86 -24.51
CA ALA A 210 15.86 -9.40 -25.01
C ALA A 210 17.07 -8.48 -24.74
N GLU A 211 16.89 -7.15 -24.79
CA GLU A 211 17.95 -6.18 -24.48
C GLU A 211 18.25 -6.16 -22.99
N SER A 212 17.20 -6.15 -22.17
CA SER A 212 17.29 -6.22 -20.71
C SER A 212 17.93 -7.52 -20.23
N ASP A 213 17.54 -8.65 -20.81
CA ASP A 213 18.14 -9.97 -20.56
C ASP A 213 19.64 -9.99 -20.87
N ALA A 214 20.02 -9.35 -21.97
CA ALA A 214 21.41 -9.30 -22.39
C ALA A 214 22.28 -8.57 -21.35
N VAL A 215 21.76 -7.51 -20.70
CA VAL A 215 22.43 -6.79 -19.61
C VAL A 215 22.51 -7.67 -18.34
N ILE A 216 21.41 -8.31 -17.94
CA ILE A 216 21.41 -9.20 -16.75
C ILE A 216 22.39 -10.36 -16.94
N LYS A 217 22.38 -10.98 -18.12
CA LYS A 217 23.30 -12.07 -18.49
C LYS A 217 24.75 -11.62 -18.60
N PHE A 218 25.00 -10.39 -19.04
CA PHE A 218 26.34 -9.82 -19.09
C PHE A 218 26.99 -9.82 -17.70
N PHE A 219 26.25 -9.40 -16.66
CA PHE A 219 26.76 -9.39 -15.29
C PHE A 219 26.77 -10.78 -14.64
N ALA A 220 25.94 -11.73 -15.09
CA ALA A 220 26.02 -13.12 -14.63
C ALA A 220 27.39 -13.78 -14.92
N ALA A 221 28.17 -13.26 -15.87
CA ALA A 221 29.51 -13.73 -16.18
C ALA A 221 30.59 -13.28 -15.17
N TYR A 222 30.26 -12.37 -14.24
CA TYR A 222 31.15 -11.97 -13.16
C TYR A 222 31.01 -12.97 -12.01
N PRO A 223 32.08 -13.67 -11.57
CA PRO A 223 31.95 -14.74 -10.59
C PRO A 223 31.40 -14.31 -9.22
N ASP A 224 31.64 -13.06 -8.82
CA ASP A 224 31.24 -12.50 -7.53
C ASP A 224 30.38 -11.24 -7.72
N ALA A 225 29.26 -11.41 -8.43
CA ALA A 225 28.30 -10.35 -8.68
C ALA A 225 27.07 -10.48 -7.78
N THR A 226 26.58 -9.34 -7.31
CA THR A 226 25.25 -9.16 -6.72
C THR A 226 24.45 -8.20 -7.61
N PHE A 227 23.22 -8.54 -7.95
CA PHE A 227 22.33 -7.69 -8.75
C PHE A 227 21.12 -7.29 -7.92
N ILE A 228 20.91 -5.98 -7.77
CA ILE A 228 19.70 -5.40 -7.21
C ILE A 228 18.86 -4.86 -8.38
N LEU A 229 17.68 -5.42 -8.56
CA LEU A 229 16.68 -4.96 -9.54
C LEU A 229 15.45 -4.46 -8.78
N HIS A 230 15.06 -3.20 -8.98
CA HIS A 230 13.81 -2.66 -8.45
C HIS A 230 12.93 -2.14 -9.59
N GLU A 231 11.84 -2.83 -9.91
CA GLU A 231 10.96 -2.53 -11.05
C GLU A 231 9.50 -2.88 -10.77
N GLN A 232 8.63 -2.58 -11.74
CA GLN A 232 7.22 -2.95 -11.70
C GLN A 232 7.02 -4.44 -11.96
N CYS A 233 5.98 -5.00 -11.35
CA CYS A 233 5.41 -6.30 -11.67
C CYS A 233 3.88 -6.19 -11.77
N ILE A 234 3.24 -7.27 -12.22
CA ILE A 234 1.81 -7.50 -12.18
C ILE A 234 1.63 -8.79 -11.39
N PRO A 235 1.09 -8.70 -10.16
CA PRO A 235 0.75 -9.88 -9.37
C PRO A 235 -0.16 -10.81 -10.18
N THR A 236 0.12 -12.12 -10.17
CA THR A 236 -0.58 -13.11 -11.01
C THR A 236 -2.06 -13.31 -10.67
N PHE A 237 -2.58 -12.68 -9.61
CA PHE A 237 -3.93 -12.93 -9.12
C PHE A 237 -5.07 -12.20 -9.82
N ASP A 238 -4.73 -11.25 -10.69
CA ASP A 238 -5.69 -10.40 -11.37
C ASP A 238 -5.91 -10.76 -12.83
N VAL A 239 -5.26 -11.82 -13.32
CA VAL A 239 -5.54 -12.42 -14.62
C VAL A 239 -6.42 -13.64 -14.41
N ASP A 240 -7.59 -13.66 -15.03
CA ASP A 240 -8.35 -14.89 -15.18
C ASP A 240 -7.56 -15.93 -15.98
N ASP A 241 -8.05 -17.16 -16.05
CA ASP A 241 -7.39 -18.26 -16.77
C ASP A 241 -7.08 -17.92 -18.25
N GLU A 242 -7.74 -16.90 -18.81
CA GLU A 242 -7.56 -16.40 -20.18
C GLU A 242 -6.61 -15.19 -20.29
N GLN A 243 -6.10 -14.68 -19.16
CA GLN A 243 -5.22 -13.49 -19.05
C GLN A 243 -5.80 -12.20 -19.67
N GLU A 244 -7.12 -12.08 -19.76
CA GLU A 244 -7.78 -10.95 -20.43
C GLU A 244 -8.13 -9.83 -19.45
N ASN A 245 -8.43 -10.20 -18.20
CA ASN A 245 -8.76 -9.23 -17.17
C ASN A 245 -7.50 -8.76 -16.43
N LEU A 246 -7.40 -7.47 -16.17
CA LEU A 246 -6.33 -6.86 -15.39
C LEU A 246 -6.95 -6.06 -14.27
N HIS A 247 -6.33 -6.08 -13.09
CA HIS A 247 -6.73 -5.19 -12.02
C HIS A 247 -6.85 -3.75 -12.52
N PRO A 248 -7.82 -2.99 -12.05
CA PRO A 248 -7.96 -1.57 -12.33
C PRO A 248 -6.69 -0.74 -12.14
N PHE A 249 -5.87 -1.08 -11.14
CA PHE A 249 -4.56 -0.44 -10.93
C PHE A 249 -3.61 -0.69 -12.12
N ALA A 250 -3.43 -1.95 -12.52
CA ALA A 250 -2.57 -2.36 -13.63
C ALA A 250 -3.03 -1.70 -14.95
N SER A 251 -4.34 -1.78 -15.22
CA SER A 251 -4.98 -1.17 -16.39
C SER A 251 -4.71 0.34 -16.48
N THR A 252 -4.78 1.04 -15.34
CA THR A 252 -4.53 2.47 -15.28
C THR A 252 -3.03 2.80 -15.43
N MET A 253 -2.16 2.01 -14.80
CA MET A 253 -0.71 2.11 -14.94
C MET A 253 -0.27 1.96 -16.40
N PHE A 254 -0.71 0.91 -17.09
CA PHE A 254 -0.39 0.69 -18.50
C PHE A 254 -0.83 1.86 -19.39
N ARG A 255 -2.06 2.34 -19.18
CA ARG A 255 -2.59 3.46 -19.95
C ARG A 255 -1.78 4.75 -19.70
N HIS A 256 -1.31 4.98 -18.48
CA HIS A 256 -0.43 6.10 -18.17
C HIS A 256 0.87 6.02 -18.98
N PHE A 257 1.60 4.91 -18.89
CA PHE A 257 2.88 4.73 -19.59
C PHE A 257 2.75 4.75 -21.11
N GLN A 258 1.63 4.27 -21.66
CA GLN A 258 1.30 4.45 -23.07
C GLN A 258 1.09 5.92 -23.45
N ARG A 259 0.32 6.68 -22.65
CA ARG A 259 0.05 8.11 -22.88
C ARG A 259 1.30 8.98 -22.77
N THR A 260 2.24 8.63 -21.89
CA THR A 260 3.51 9.36 -21.71
C THR A 260 4.60 8.94 -22.70
N MET A 261 4.32 7.98 -23.60
CA MET A 261 5.27 7.42 -24.56
C MET A 261 6.51 6.79 -23.90
N THR A 262 6.33 6.21 -22.71
CA THR A 262 7.38 5.53 -21.92
C THR A 262 6.90 4.13 -21.54
N PRO A 263 6.64 3.24 -22.53
CA PRO A 263 6.07 1.92 -22.25
C PRO A 263 7.00 1.09 -21.35
N LEU A 264 6.41 0.33 -20.42
CA LEU A 264 7.10 -0.70 -19.65
C LEU A 264 7.22 -1.94 -20.54
N LYS A 265 8.34 -2.06 -21.25
CA LYS A 265 8.52 -3.04 -22.31
C LYS A 265 8.80 -4.45 -21.78
N THR A 266 9.69 -4.55 -20.79
CA THR A 266 10.03 -5.82 -20.12
C THR A 266 8.80 -6.46 -19.46
N LEU A 267 7.85 -5.64 -18.97
CA LEU A 267 6.62 -6.10 -18.31
C LEU A 267 5.66 -6.84 -19.26
N GLN A 268 5.87 -6.77 -20.58
CA GLN A 268 5.09 -7.53 -21.55
C GLN A 268 5.46 -9.02 -21.55
N GLU A 269 6.73 -9.34 -21.24
CA GLU A 269 7.28 -10.70 -21.23
C GLU A 269 7.36 -11.26 -19.80
N TYR A 270 7.82 -10.44 -18.85
CA TYR A 270 7.98 -10.83 -17.45
C TYR A 270 7.00 -10.02 -16.61
N ARG A 271 5.87 -10.63 -16.22
CA ARG A 271 4.80 -9.95 -15.49
C ARG A 271 4.97 -10.12 -13.98
N SER A 272 5.17 -11.35 -13.54
CA SER A 272 5.12 -11.75 -12.13
C SER A 272 6.49 -11.87 -11.47
N LEU A 273 6.51 -11.99 -10.13
CA LEU A 273 7.76 -12.35 -9.45
C LEU A 273 8.26 -13.72 -9.91
N GLN A 274 7.36 -14.63 -10.24
CA GLN A 274 7.71 -15.95 -10.73
C GLN A 274 8.38 -15.90 -12.11
N ASP A 275 7.90 -15.05 -13.01
CA ASP A 275 8.54 -14.82 -14.32
C ASP A 275 9.98 -14.29 -14.13
N HIS A 276 10.15 -13.33 -13.22
CA HIS A 276 11.47 -12.79 -12.90
C HIS A 276 12.38 -13.82 -12.22
N ARG A 277 11.84 -14.68 -11.34
CA ARG A 277 12.59 -15.79 -10.74
C ARG A 277 13.15 -16.72 -11.81
N GLU A 278 12.31 -17.22 -12.71
CA GLU A 278 12.75 -18.11 -13.79
C GLU A 278 13.67 -17.38 -14.78
N ARG A 279 13.45 -16.09 -15.03
CA ARG A 279 14.33 -15.24 -15.82
C ARG A 279 15.75 -15.21 -15.25
N PHE A 280 15.93 -14.88 -13.97
CA PHE A 280 17.27 -14.84 -13.35
C PHE A 280 17.96 -16.21 -13.40
N LYS A 281 17.21 -17.29 -13.17
CA LYS A 281 17.70 -18.68 -13.28
C LYS A 281 18.24 -19.00 -14.67
N VAL A 282 17.44 -18.74 -15.71
CA VAL A 282 17.81 -19.02 -17.12
C VAL A 282 18.98 -18.15 -17.58
N LEU A 283 19.10 -16.92 -17.05
CA LEU A 283 20.19 -16.00 -17.38
C LEU A 283 21.49 -16.29 -16.61
N GLY A 284 21.52 -17.32 -15.77
CA GLY A 284 22.75 -17.85 -15.17
C GLY A 284 23.05 -17.38 -13.75
N TRP A 285 22.05 -16.88 -13.02
CA TRP A 285 22.19 -16.52 -11.62
C TRP A 285 21.95 -17.74 -10.72
N SER A 286 22.81 -17.95 -9.73
CA SER A 286 22.74 -19.11 -8.83
C SER A 286 21.75 -18.94 -7.70
N LYS A 287 21.57 -17.70 -7.21
CA LYS A 287 20.61 -17.34 -6.17
C LYS A 287 19.85 -16.09 -6.59
N CYS A 288 18.57 -16.02 -6.26
CA CYS A 288 17.75 -14.83 -6.44
C CYS A 288 16.62 -14.87 -5.44
N ASP A 289 16.50 -13.82 -4.64
CA ASP A 289 15.42 -13.56 -3.70
C ASP A 289 14.60 -12.37 -4.24
N LEU A 290 13.28 -12.53 -4.40
CA LEU A 290 12.39 -11.51 -4.93
C LEU A 290 11.30 -11.21 -3.91
N LEU A 291 11.14 -9.94 -3.54
CA LEU A 291 10.13 -9.48 -2.59
C LEU A 291 9.31 -8.34 -3.21
N ASN A 292 7.99 -8.33 -3.01
CA ASN A 292 7.21 -7.13 -3.26
C ASN A 292 7.58 -6.02 -2.24
N MET A 293 7.19 -4.78 -2.56
CA MET A 293 7.59 -3.64 -1.73
C MET A 293 6.82 -3.55 -0.41
N ASN A 294 5.63 -4.16 -0.28
CA ASN A 294 4.91 -4.23 1.01
C ASN A 294 5.71 -5.05 2.03
N LEU A 295 6.12 -6.26 1.64
CA LEU A 295 6.91 -7.14 2.51
C LEU A 295 8.29 -6.56 2.82
N PHE A 296 8.94 -5.99 1.80
CA PHE A 296 10.23 -5.34 2.01
C PHE A 296 10.10 -4.16 2.98
N ALA A 297 9.02 -3.40 2.91
CA ALA A 297 8.79 -2.29 3.81
C ALA A 297 8.68 -2.74 5.27
N ASP A 298 7.88 -3.78 5.54
CA ASP A 298 7.62 -4.32 6.88
C ASP A 298 8.87 -4.89 7.55
N TYR A 299 9.82 -5.45 6.78
CA TYR A 299 11.00 -6.09 7.34
C TYR A 299 12.27 -5.25 7.31
N VAL A 300 12.34 -4.24 6.43
CA VAL A 300 13.57 -3.48 6.16
C VAL A 300 13.41 -1.99 6.41
N THR A 301 12.44 -1.31 5.77
CA THR A 301 12.36 0.17 5.85
C THR A 301 11.56 0.68 7.02
N MET A 302 10.62 -0.12 7.55
CA MET A 302 9.82 0.17 8.73
C MET A 302 9.73 -1.08 9.64
N PRO A 303 10.85 -1.62 10.13
CA PRO A 303 10.84 -2.90 10.86
C PRO A 303 10.33 -2.79 12.31
N THR A 304 10.20 -1.58 12.86
CA THR A 304 9.81 -1.37 14.26
C THR A 304 8.68 -0.34 14.39
N ALA A 305 7.95 -0.43 15.50
CA ALA A 305 6.86 0.51 15.80
C ALA A 305 7.36 1.95 15.91
N GLU A 306 8.58 2.16 16.41
CA GLU A 306 9.20 3.49 16.50
C GLU A 306 9.42 4.10 15.12
N GLU A 307 9.89 3.31 14.16
CA GLU A 307 10.13 3.78 12.80
C GLU A 307 8.81 4.03 12.05
N HIS A 308 7.82 3.16 12.21
CA HIS A 308 6.45 3.42 11.74
C HIS A 308 5.88 4.71 12.32
N GLN A 309 6.04 4.94 13.62
CA GLN A 309 5.57 6.15 14.28
C GLN A 309 6.31 7.39 13.75
N ARG A 310 7.63 7.32 13.58
CA ARG A 310 8.45 8.40 13.01
C ARG A 310 7.92 8.81 11.64
N VAL A 311 7.75 7.87 10.73
CA VAL A 311 7.24 8.12 9.36
C VAL A 311 5.80 8.64 9.40
N SER A 312 4.96 8.09 10.27
CA SER A 312 3.55 8.48 10.40
C SER A 312 3.35 9.91 10.88
N LEU A 313 4.29 10.44 11.65
CA LEU A 313 4.24 11.80 12.17
C LEU A 313 4.79 12.86 11.20
N LEU A 314 5.39 12.48 10.07
CA LEU A 314 5.95 13.43 9.09
C LEU A 314 4.86 14.18 8.33
N GLU A 315 3.77 13.50 7.98
CA GLU A 315 2.59 14.11 7.35
C GLU A 315 1.34 13.26 7.55
N SER A 316 0.17 13.92 7.56
CA SER A 316 -1.12 13.24 7.60
C SER A 316 -1.29 12.31 6.40
N PHE A 317 -1.69 11.07 6.66
CA PHE A 317 -1.81 10.03 5.65
C PHE A 317 -3.05 9.18 5.84
N ASP A 318 -3.80 8.93 4.77
CA ASP A 318 -4.96 8.04 4.80
C ASP A 318 -5.18 7.19 3.55
N GLU A 319 -4.27 7.28 2.58
CA GLU A 319 -4.31 6.57 1.29
C GLU A 319 -3.65 5.16 1.41
N HIS A 320 -4.01 4.40 2.46
CA HIS A 320 -3.37 3.11 2.76
C HIS A 320 -3.67 2.08 1.68
N ASP A 321 -4.91 2.05 1.20
CA ASP A 321 -5.34 1.25 0.07
C ASP A 321 -4.43 1.45 -1.14
N GLU A 322 -4.11 2.70 -1.47
CA GLU A 322 -3.26 3.00 -2.61
C GLU A 322 -1.79 2.64 -2.35
N LEU A 323 -1.27 2.89 -1.15
CA LEU A 323 0.10 2.51 -0.79
C LEU A 323 0.33 1.00 -0.90
N TYR A 324 -0.62 0.21 -0.39
CA TYR A 324 -0.56 -1.25 -0.46
C TYR A 324 -0.69 -1.77 -1.91
N TRP A 325 -1.52 -1.15 -2.76
CA TRP A 325 -1.51 -1.46 -4.19
C TRP A 325 -0.15 -1.14 -4.82
N ILE A 326 0.39 0.05 -4.61
CA ILE A 326 1.71 0.42 -5.16
C ILE A 326 2.76 -0.59 -4.72
N GLY A 327 2.73 -1.00 -3.45
CA GLY A 327 3.68 -1.97 -2.93
C GLY A 327 3.56 -3.37 -3.52
N ALA A 328 2.38 -3.76 -4.01
CA ALA A 328 2.15 -5.04 -4.70
C ALA A 328 2.62 -5.01 -6.17
N TYR A 329 2.55 -3.86 -6.83
CA TYR A 329 2.92 -3.68 -8.25
C TYR A 329 4.39 -3.33 -8.47
N TYR A 330 5.20 -3.35 -7.42
CA TYR A 330 6.64 -3.12 -7.47
C TYR A 330 7.36 -4.14 -6.61
N PHE A 331 8.58 -4.50 -7.01
CA PHE A 331 9.37 -5.50 -6.31
C PHE A 331 10.85 -5.14 -6.26
N ILE A 332 11.58 -5.87 -5.43
CA ILE A 332 13.04 -5.91 -5.39
C ILE A 332 13.49 -7.34 -5.58
N ALA A 333 14.37 -7.57 -6.55
CA ALA A 333 15.15 -8.80 -6.66
C ALA A 333 16.59 -8.54 -6.21
N VAL A 334 17.12 -9.45 -5.39
CA VAL A 334 18.53 -9.53 -5.03
C VAL A 334 19.07 -10.87 -5.52
N ALA A 335 19.82 -10.83 -6.61
CA ALA A 335 20.44 -12.01 -7.22
C ALA A 335 21.94 -12.07 -6.95
N SER A 336 22.51 -13.26 -6.85
CA SER A 336 23.97 -13.45 -6.77
C SER A 336 24.46 -14.62 -7.62
N THR A 337 25.66 -14.44 -8.20
CA THR A 337 26.40 -15.48 -8.93
C THR A 337 27.34 -16.27 -8.02
N GLY A 338 27.57 -15.76 -6.81
CA GLY A 338 28.60 -16.24 -5.90
C GLY A 338 28.34 -17.66 -5.40
N PRO A 339 29.30 -18.60 -5.51
CA PRO A 339 29.18 -19.93 -4.91
C PRO A 339 29.17 -19.83 -3.37
N GLU A 340 28.56 -20.80 -2.68
CA GLU A 340 28.52 -20.84 -1.20
C GLU A 340 29.93 -20.91 -0.55
N THR A 341 30.95 -21.21 -1.35
CA THR A 341 32.38 -21.09 -1.02
C THR A 341 33.15 -20.62 -2.26
N SER A 342 33.93 -19.54 -2.16
CA SER A 342 34.77 -19.08 -3.29
C SER A 342 36.02 -19.94 -3.46
N SER A 343 36.43 -20.14 -4.72
CA SER A 343 37.66 -20.86 -5.08
C SER A 343 38.94 -20.05 -4.81
N VAL A 344 38.82 -18.79 -4.37
CA VAL A 344 39.94 -17.88 -4.14
C VAL A 344 39.86 -17.40 -2.68
N GLN A 345 40.67 -18.00 -1.81
CA GLN A 345 40.84 -17.66 -0.38
C GLN A 345 39.77 -18.14 0.62
N GLY A 346 38.76 -18.91 0.22
CA GLY A 346 37.81 -19.50 1.18
C GLY A 346 36.88 -18.50 1.88
N LYS A 347 36.79 -17.25 1.39
CA LYS A 347 35.80 -16.25 1.82
C LYS A 347 34.54 -16.39 0.96
N LYS A 348 33.36 -16.42 1.58
CA LYS A 348 32.08 -16.44 0.84
C LYS A 348 31.85 -15.10 0.12
N SER A 349 31.20 -15.13 -1.03
CA SER A 349 30.68 -13.94 -1.70
C SER A 349 29.84 -13.07 -0.74
N PRO A 350 29.77 -11.74 -0.95
CA PRO A 350 28.85 -10.89 -0.22
C PRO A 350 27.38 -11.32 -0.43
N ASP A 351 26.63 -11.32 0.65
CA ASP A 351 25.23 -11.66 0.80
C ASP A 351 24.52 -10.59 1.64
N VAL A 352 24.11 -9.52 0.96
CA VAL A 352 23.51 -8.34 1.61
C VAL A 352 22.27 -8.70 2.44
N LEU A 353 21.50 -9.70 2.02
CA LEU A 353 20.29 -10.11 2.74
C LEU A 353 20.61 -10.78 4.07
N GLU A 354 21.74 -11.50 4.15
CA GLU A 354 22.25 -12.03 5.42
C GLU A 354 22.75 -10.89 6.31
N HIS A 355 23.53 -9.95 5.75
CA HIS A 355 24.11 -8.82 6.48
C HIS A 355 23.06 -7.91 7.13
N ILE A 356 21.99 -7.58 6.40
CA ILE A 356 20.89 -6.76 6.95
C ILE A 356 19.89 -7.57 7.81
N GLY A 357 20.16 -8.86 8.02
CA GLY A 357 19.32 -9.76 8.82
C GLY A 357 17.96 -10.08 8.19
N LEU A 358 17.81 -9.93 6.88
CA LEU A 358 16.56 -10.23 6.18
C LEU A 358 16.40 -11.75 5.94
N ARG A 359 17.48 -12.50 5.69
CA ARG A 359 17.39 -13.95 5.46
C ARG A 359 16.73 -14.71 6.61
N SER A 360 17.12 -14.42 7.86
CA SER A 360 16.52 -15.08 9.02
C SER A 360 15.04 -14.72 9.20
N LYS A 361 14.69 -13.45 8.97
CA LYS A 361 13.29 -13.00 9.00
C LYS A 361 12.46 -13.73 7.94
N LEU A 362 12.98 -13.87 6.72
CA LEU A 362 12.30 -14.59 5.62
C LEU A 362 12.13 -16.08 5.91
N GLN A 363 13.11 -16.73 6.53
CA GLN A 363 12.99 -18.11 7.00
C GLN A 363 11.81 -18.27 7.98
N ASP A 364 11.64 -17.34 8.92
CA ASP A 364 10.50 -17.35 9.83
C ASP A 364 9.18 -17.16 9.07
N VAL A 365 9.14 -16.31 8.03
CA VAL A 365 7.95 -16.14 7.19
C VAL A 365 7.62 -17.45 6.47
N THR A 366 8.59 -18.06 5.78
CA THR A 366 8.41 -19.34 5.07
C THR A 366 8.01 -20.50 6.01
N ALA A 367 8.55 -20.51 7.24
CA ALA A 367 8.26 -21.55 8.23
C ALA A 367 6.90 -21.37 8.92
N LEU A 368 6.44 -20.12 9.12
CA LEU A 368 5.08 -19.81 9.55
C LEU A 368 4.06 -20.04 8.44
N SER A 369 4.52 -20.22 7.20
CA SER A 369 3.70 -20.22 6.01
C SER A 369 3.75 -21.51 5.21
N ALA A 370 3.46 -22.64 5.83
CA ALA A 370 3.07 -23.82 5.06
C ALA A 370 1.91 -23.52 4.05
N HIS A 371 1.17 -22.41 4.26
CA HIS A 371 0.04 -21.97 3.42
C HIS A 371 -0.07 -20.43 3.16
N HIS A 372 0.89 -19.57 3.57
CA HIS A 372 0.64 -18.11 3.68
C HIS A 372 1.70 -17.14 3.12
N VAL A 373 2.88 -17.60 2.68
CA VAL A 373 3.73 -16.78 1.81
C VAL A 373 3.17 -17.06 0.45
N ASP A 374 2.32 -16.14 0.08
CA ASP A 374 1.98 -15.99 -1.30
C ASP A 374 3.28 -15.79 -2.09
N GLN A 375 3.59 -16.68 -3.03
CA GLN A 375 4.79 -16.60 -3.87
C GLN A 375 4.86 -15.29 -4.68
N GLU A 376 3.76 -14.54 -4.77
CA GLU A 376 3.72 -13.19 -5.33
C GLU A 376 4.23 -12.10 -4.38
N THR A 377 4.36 -12.41 -3.09
CA THR A 377 4.93 -11.51 -2.10
C THR A 377 6.42 -11.80 -1.90
N TYR A 378 6.79 -13.07 -1.86
CA TYR A 378 8.19 -13.51 -1.80
C TYR A 378 8.40 -14.83 -2.55
N THR A 379 9.45 -14.90 -3.36
CA THR A 379 9.90 -16.14 -3.99
C THR A 379 11.42 -16.14 -4.12
N ASN A 380 12.03 -17.33 -4.11
CA ASN A 380 13.48 -17.48 -4.28
C ASN A 380 13.84 -18.72 -5.12
N LEU A 381 15.08 -18.78 -5.63
CA LEU A 381 15.53 -19.91 -6.48
C LEU A 381 15.69 -21.25 -5.75
N ASP A 382 15.91 -21.23 -4.44
CA ASP A 382 16.19 -22.43 -3.64
C ASP A 382 14.89 -23.18 -3.24
N ASP A 383 13.74 -22.49 -3.22
CA ASP A 383 12.45 -23.07 -2.87
C ASP A 383 11.83 -23.86 -4.04
N GLU A 384 11.32 -25.06 -3.70
CA GLU A 384 10.48 -25.84 -4.61
C GLU A 384 9.15 -25.11 -4.83
N PHE A 385 8.72 -25.04 -6.10
CA PHE A 385 7.44 -24.46 -6.45
C PHE A 385 6.30 -25.32 -5.87
N ILE A 386 5.58 -24.77 -4.89
CA ILE A 386 4.32 -25.33 -4.39
C ILE A 386 3.20 -24.50 -5.00
N ASP A 387 2.45 -25.09 -5.93
CA ASP A 387 1.18 -24.53 -6.39
C ASP A 387 0.18 -24.65 -5.23
N VAL A 388 -0.02 -23.57 -4.48
CA VAL A 388 -1.04 -23.50 -3.44
C VAL A 388 -2.36 -23.18 -4.10
N THR A 389 -2.91 -24.15 -4.81
CA THR A 389 -4.29 -24.07 -5.28
C THR A 389 -5.21 -24.18 -4.06
N ILE A 390 -6.07 -23.18 -3.85
CA ILE A 390 -7.09 -23.26 -2.80
C ILE A 390 -7.97 -24.49 -3.07
N SER A 391 -8.13 -25.36 -2.07
CA SER A 391 -8.99 -26.54 -2.20
C SER A 391 -10.38 -26.13 -2.65
N SER A 392 -10.93 -26.81 -3.66
CA SER A 392 -12.29 -26.56 -4.14
C SER A 392 -13.34 -26.69 -3.03
N ASP A 393 -13.06 -27.51 -2.01
CA ASP A 393 -13.96 -27.73 -0.88
C ASP A 393 -14.05 -26.51 0.06
N LEU A 394 -13.10 -25.56 -0.04
CA LEU A 394 -13.11 -24.30 0.72
C LEU A 394 -13.85 -23.17 -0.03
N ILE A 395 -14.29 -23.41 -1.27
CA ILE A 395 -14.93 -22.42 -2.13
C ILE A 395 -16.40 -22.79 -2.31
N THR A 396 -17.29 -21.92 -1.83
CA THR A 396 -18.71 -22.00 -2.16
C THR A 396 -19.03 -21.03 -3.30
N ASP A 397 -19.61 -21.55 -4.39
CA ASP A 397 -20.10 -20.71 -5.48
C ASP A 397 -21.38 -19.96 -5.08
N ILE A 398 -21.42 -18.66 -5.34
CA ILE A 398 -22.57 -17.79 -5.10
C ILE A 398 -22.98 -17.09 -6.39
N ASP A 399 -24.25 -16.70 -6.48
CA ASP A 399 -24.80 -16.05 -7.66
C ASP A 399 -24.93 -14.54 -7.49
N TRP A 400 -24.51 -13.82 -8.53
CA TRP A 400 -24.96 -12.45 -8.72
C TRP A 400 -26.48 -12.43 -8.89
N ALA A 401 -27.14 -11.43 -8.30
CA ALA A 401 -28.54 -11.19 -8.56
C ALA A 401 -28.76 -10.93 -10.06
N LYS A 402 -29.76 -11.61 -10.65
CA LYS A 402 -30.09 -11.51 -12.09
C LYS A 402 -30.45 -10.08 -12.50
N GLN A 403 -31.01 -9.31 -11.58
CA GLN A 403 -31.34 -7.90 -11.74
C GLN A 403 -30.74 -7.15 -10.54
N CYS A 404 -29.77 -6.29 -10.80
CA CYS A 404 -29.38 -5.27 -9.83
C CYS A 404 -30.38 -4.13 -9.98
N PRO A 405 -31.04 -3.64 -8.90
CA PRO A 405 -32.05 -2.60 -9.03
C PRO A 405 -31.54 -1.36 -9.77
N PHE A 406 -30.24 -1.07 -9.70
CA PHE A 406 -29.64 0.17 -10.23
C PHE A 406 -28.50 -0.12 -11.22
N GLN A 407 -28.78 -0.90 -12.28
CA GLN A 407 -27.81 -1.24 -13.33
C GLN A 407 -27.21 -0.02 -14.06
N ASP A 408 -27.97 1.07 -14.17
CA ASP A 408 -27.56 2.31 -14.84
C ASP A 408 -27.07 3.39 -13.85
N LEU A 409 -26.89 3.05 -12.58
CA LEU A 409 -26.35 3.98 -11.59
C LEU A 409 -24.89 4.29 -11.93
N ASP A 410 -24.59 5.56 -12.15
CA ASP A 410 -23.24 6.09 -12.34
C ASP A 410 -22.73 6.70 -11.03
N ILE A 411 -22.06 5.88 -10.22
CA ILE A 411 -21.55 6.25 -8.91
C ILE A 411 -20.01 6.29 -8.89
N ASN A 412 -19.46 7.50 -8.98
CA ASN A 412 -18.00 7.72 -9.03
C ASN A 412 -17.45 8.23 -7.71
N ARG A 413 -17.60 7.45 -6.62
CA ARG A 413 -17.13 7.83 -5.28
C ARG A 413 -16.68 6.63 -4.43
N LYS A 414 -15.81 6.91 -3.46
CA LYS A 414 -15.38 5.96 -2.40
C LYS A 414 -15.43 6.59 -1.00
N GLY A 415 -15.48 5.76 0.03
CA GLY A 415 -15.52 6.18 1.43
C GLY A 415 -16.82 6.87 1.83
N HIS A 416 -17.91 6.58 1.11
CA HIS A 416 -19.30 6.92 1.45
C HIS A 416 -19.91 5.82 2.33
N THR A 417 -21.11 6.08 2.82
CA THR A 417 -21.94 5.10 3.54
C THR A 417 -23.14 4.71 2.69
N LEU A 418 -23.72 3.53 2.97
CA LEU A 418 -24.94 3.01 2.35
C LEU A 418 -25.88 2.53 3.47
N SER A 419 -27.13 2.96 3.45
CA SER A 419 -28.13 2.56 4.43
C SER A 419 -29.49 2.34 3.75
N ILE A 420 -30.27 1.36 4.22
CA ILE A 420 -31.61 1.07 3.69
C ILE A 420 -32.67 1.54 4.70
N LEU A 421 -33.68 2.26 4.21
CA LEU A 421 -34.91 2.59 4.94
C LEU A 421 -36.11 2.17 4.07
N GLY A 422 -36.80 1.10 4.46
CA GLY A 422 -37.91 0.55 3.67
C GLY A 422 -37.46 0.09 2.28
N ASP A 423 -38.11 0.61 1.23
CA ASP A 423 -37.81 0.29 -0.17
C ASP A 423 -36.76 1.21 -0.81
N GLU A 424 -36.03 1.98 0.00
CA GLU A 424 -35.06 2.96 -0.47
C GLU A 424 -33.69 2.77 0.16
N ALA A 425 -32.65 2.91 -0.64
CA ALA A 425 -31.27 2.96 -0.22
C ALA A 425 -30.73 4.39 -0.31
N PHE A 426 -29.90 4.77 0.65
CA PHE A 426 -29.34 6.10 0.79
C PHE A 426 -27.82 6.03 0.81
N VAL A 427 -27.18 6.71 -0.14
CA VAL A 427 -25.72 6.84 -0.23
C VAL A 427 -25.32 8.23 0.20
N PHE A 428 -24.50 8.38 1.24
CA PHE A 428 -24.10 9.69 1.73
C PHE A 428 -22.59 9.93 1.67
N GLY A 429 -22.22 11.13 1.23
CA GLY A 429 -20.86 11.65 1.25
C GLY A 429 -19.89 10.92 0.32
N GLY A 430 -18.65 10.75 0.76
CA GLY A 430 -17.57 10.10 0.01
C GLY A 430 -16.61 11.09 -0.66
N PHE A 431 -15.60 10.56 -1.35
CA PHE A 431 -14.67 11.29 -2.21
C PHE A 431 -14.83 10.83 -3.64
N GLY A 432 -15.04 11.77 -4.56
CA GLY A 432 -15.36 11.43 -5.94
C GLY A 432 -15.90 12.61 -6.75
N LEU A 433 -16.80 12.29 -7.68
CA LEU A 433 -17.51 13.22 -8.55
C LEU A 433 -19.03 13.03 -8.35
N ASP A 434 -19.79 14.13 -8.39
CA ASP A 434 -21.26 14.05 -8.46
C ASP A 434 -21.70 13.85 -9.92
N ALA A 435 -22.85 13.19 -10.11
CA ALA A 435 -23.33 12.76 -11.43
C ALA A 435 -23.56 13.91 -12.45
N GLU A 436 -23.78 15.14 -11.96
CA GLU A 436 -24.00 16.32 -12.82
C GLU A 436 -22.73 16.85 -13.52
N ASP A 437 -21.53 16.40 -13.09
CA ASP A 437 -20.24 16.83 -13.65
C ASP A 437 -19.74 15.91 -14.80
N HIS A 438 -20.58 15.01 -15.33
CA HIS A 438 -20.16 13.99 -16.30
C HIS A 438 -20.47 14.30 -17.78
N GLN A 439 -19.59 13.77 -18.65
CA GLN A 439 -19.84 13.49 -20.08
C GLN A 439 -19.93 11.96 -20.25
N GLU A 440 -20.91 11.49 -21.03
CA GLU A 440 -21.22 10.05 -21.22
C GLU A 440 -20.02 9.20 -21.70
N GLY A 441 -19.93 7.96 -21.20
CA GLY A 441 -19.36 6.83 -21.95
C GLY A 441 -17.92 6.40 -21.63
N ALA A 442 -17.31 6.82 -20.52
CA ALA A 442 -15.95 6.38 -20.18
C ALA A 442 -15.85 5.88 -18.73
N LYS A 443 -15.69 4.55 -18.54
CA LYS A 443 -15.20 3.91 -17.30
C LYS A 443 -13.83 4.47 -16.80
N VAL A 444 -13.24 5.39 -17.56
CA VAL A 444 -11.91 5.96 -17.36
C VAL A 444 -12.00 7.45 -17.64
N PHE A 445 -12.02 8.26 -16.60
CA PHE A 445 -12.11 9.71 -16.79
C PHE A 445 -10.79 10.31 -17.31
N GLN A 446 -10.91 11.21 -18.29
CA GLN A 446 -9.87 12.18 -18.61
C GLN A 446 -9.95 13.32 -17.58
N THR A 447 -8.83 13.59 -16.92
CA THR A 447 -8.59 14.67 -15.95
C THR A 447 -9.19 16.01 -16.40
N ARG A 448 -10.33 16.43 -15.80
CA ARG A 448 -10.81 17.83 -15.87
C ARG A 448 -11.77 18.23 -14.73
N GLY A 449 -12.56 17.32 -14.16
CA GLY A 449 -13.32 17.58 -12.91
C GLY A 449 -12.43 17.41 -11.68
N GLN A 450 -12.47 18.36 -10.74
CA GLN A 450 -11.70 18.26 -9.49
C GLN A 450 -12.43 17.32 -8.53
N GLN A 451 -11.89 16.12 -8.33
CA GLN A 451 -12.40 15.19 -7.31
C GLN A 451 -12.40 15.85 -5.94
N THR A 452 -13.51 15.74 -5.22
CA THR A 452 -13.70 16.39 -3.93
C THR A 452 -14.45 15.49 -2.96
N ARG A 453 -14.45 15.88 -1.69
CA ARG A 453 -15.36 15.29 -0.71
C ARG A 453 -16.75 15.82 -0.98
N LEU A 454 -17.75 14.96 -0.81
CA LEU A 454 -19.13 15.21 -1.17
C LEU A 454 -19.98 15.31 0.10
N ASN A 455 -21.05 16.10 0.07
CA ASN A 455 -22.13 16.11 1.06
C ASN A 455 -23.49 15.80 0.41
N THR A 456 -23.50 15.26 -0.80
CA THR A 456 -24.71 14.81 -1.46
C THR A 456 -25.21 13.51 -0.82
N ILE A 457 -26.54 13.37 -0.77
CA ILE A 457 -27.21 12.11 -0.46
C ILE A 457 -27.90 11.61 -1.72
N MET A 458 -27.52 10.44 -2.21
CA MET A 458 -28.20 9.78 -3.33
C MET A 458 -29.26 8.85 -2.76
N ARG A 459 -30.50 9.01 -3.21
CA ARG A 459 -31.62 8.15 -2.87
C ARG A 459 -31.88 7.22 -4.04
N LEU A 460 -31.85 5.92 -3.77
CA LEU A 460 -31.99 4.85 -4.73
C LEU A 460 -33.26 4.06 -4.40
N ASN A 461 -34.18 3.95 -5.36
CA ASN A 461 -35.39 3.16 -5.22
C ASN A 461 -35.07 1.69 -5.52
N LEU A 462 -35.31 0.80 -4.55
CA LEU A 462 -35.00 -0.63 -4.67
C LEU A 462 -36.07 -1.42 -5.46
N VAL A 463 -37.20 -0.79 -5.81
CA VAL A 463 -38.29 -1.39 -6.59
C VAL A 463 -38.10 -1.13 -8.08
N ASP A 464 -37.93 0.13 -8.47
CA ASP A 464 -37.89 0.55 -9.88
C ASP A 464 -36.51 0.97 -10.39
N GLY A 465 -35.52 1.06 -9.49
CA GLY A 465 -34.14 1.39 -9.83
C GLY A 465 -33.85 2.88 -10.03
N SER A 466 -34.84 3.75 -9.85
CA SER A 466 -34.65 5.18 -9.99
C SER A 466 -33.68 5.72 -8.94
N ALA A 467 -32.88 6.70 -9.33
CA ALA A 467 -31.91 7.37 -8.47
C ALA A 467 -32.09 8.89 -8.55
N GLU A 468 -32.08 9.55 -7.40
CA GLU A 468 -32.03 11.01 -7.30
C GLU A 468 -30.90 11.45 -6.38
N THR A 469 -30.17 12.49 -6.77
CA THR A 469 -29.13 13.10 -5.94
C THR A 469 -29.69 14.35 -5.28
N LEU A 470 -29.67 14.38 -3.94
CA LEU A 470 -30.15 15.50 -3.14
C LEU A 470 -28.95 16.20 -2.51
N ALA A 471 -28.89 17.53 -2.62
CA ALA A 471 -27.93 18.32 -1.88
C ALA A 471 -28.31 18.37 -0.40
N ALA A 472 -27.32 18.25 0.50
CA ALA A 472 -27.56 18.44 1.94
C ALA A 472 -28.04 19.85 2.32
N GLY A 473 -27.88 20.84 1.43
CA GLY A 473 -28.18 22.25 1.70
C GLY A 473 -27.16 22.92 2.61
N SER A 474 -27.36 24.19 2.95
CA SER A 474 -26.46 24.93 3.87
C SER A 474 -26.56 24.46 5.33
N ASP A 475 -27.67 23.81 5.68
CA ASP A 475 -28.00 23.39 7.05
C ASP A 475 -27.69 21.92 7.32
N GLY A 476 -27.22 21.17 6.31
CA GLY A 476 -26.82 19.77 6.42
C GLY A 476 -25.33 19.56 6.71
N PRO A 477 -24.86 18.30 6.76
CA PRO A 477 -23.48 18.01 7.09
C PRO A 477 -22.49 18.56 6.06
N ALA A 478 -21.32 18.98 6.54
CA ALA A 478 -20.20 19.36 5.68
C ALA A 478 -19.74 18.19 4.78
N PRO A 479 -19.16 18.46 3.59
CA PRO A 479 -18.65 17.42 2.70
C PRO A 479 -17.61 16.55 3.37
N ARG A 480 -17.77 15.23 3.31
CA ARG A 480 -16.94 14.32 4.12
C ARG A 480 -16.79 12.93 3.50
N MET A 481 -15.68 12.28 3.80
CA MET A 481 -15.43 10.87 3.49
C MET A 481 -14.98 10.10 4.74
N TYR A 482 -15.08 8.77 4.69
CA TYR A 482 -14.73 7.85 5.76
C TYR A 482 -15.42 8.18 7.10
N HIS A 483 -16.63 8.73 7.02
CA HIS A 483 -17.58 8.76 8.14
C HIS A 483 -18.23 7.37 8.26
N SER A 484 -18.96 7.17 9.35
CA SER A 484 -19.78 5.97 9.53
C SER A 484 -21.26 6.36 9.60
N ALA A 485 -22.14 5.42 9.29
CA ALA A 485 -23.58 5.59 9.39
C ALA A 485 -24.22 4.32 9.96
N ALA A 486 -25.29 4.51 10.72
CA ALA A 486 -26.09 3.42 11.28
C ALA A 486 -27.59 3.77 11.18
N THR A 487 -28.39 2.79 10.77
CA THR A 487 -29.86 2.91 10.72
C THR A 487 -30.44 2.65 12.11
N SER A 488 -31.49 3.39 12.51
CA SER A 488 -32.24 3.09 13.74
C SER A 488 -32.86 1.69 13.70
N LEU A 489 -33.06 1.07 14.86
CA LEU A 489 -33.61 -0.28 14.98
C LEU A 489 -35.03 -0.40 14.38
N ASP A 490 -35.78 0.70 14.36
CA ASP A 490 -37.10 0.78 13.74
C ASP A 490 -37.08 1.10 12.22
N GLY A 491 -35.89 1.34 11.65
CA GLY A 491 -35.71 1.65 10.23
C GLY A 491 -36.24 3.03 9.81
N SER A 492 -36.44 3.96 10.74
CA SER A 492 -37.03 5.28 10.46
C SER A 492 -36.01 6.39 10.15
N ALA A 493 -34.75 6.24 10.56
CA ALA A 493 -33.73 7.27 10.40
C ALA A 493 -32.31 6.69 10.24
N ILE A 494 -31.43 7.50 9.64
CA ILE A 494 -29.99 7.22 9.51
C ILE A 494 -29.23 8.19 10.42
N TYR A 495 -28.30 7.67 11.21
CA TYR A 495 -27.39 8.46 12.04
C TYR A 495 -26.00 8.44 11.43
N VAL A 496 -25.37 9.60 11.32
CA VAL A 496 -24.02 9.77 10.76
C VAL A 496 -23.10 10.38 11.80
N TYR A 497 -21.90 9.82 11.93
CA TYR A 497 -20.87 10.34 12.82
C TYR A 497 -19.52 10.50 12.11
N GLY A 498 -18.87 11.62 12.40
CA GLY A 498 -17.48 11.89 12.04
C GLY A 498 -17.19 11.97 10.54
N GLY A 499 -16.06 11.40 10.12
CA GLY A 499 -15.46 11.56 8.80
C GLY A 499 -14.54 12.77 8.71
N ARG A 500 -14.03 13.04 7.51
CA ARG A 500 -13.11 14.17 7.28
C ARG A 500 -13.36 14.89 5.95
N ASP A 501 -13.10 16.19 5.92
CA ASP A 501 -13.13 17.04 4.70
C ASP A 501 -11.71 17.40 4.20
N GLY A 502 -10.69 17.11 5.00
CA GLY A 502 -9.28 17.34 4.73
C GLY A 502 -8.39 16.47 5.64
N PRO A 503 -7.07 16.41 5.41
CA PRO A 503 -6.20 15.50 6.19
C PRO A 503 -6.18 15.79 7.70
N SER A 504 -6.34 17.05 8.09
CA SER A 504 -6.36 17.50 9.50
C SER A 504 -7.72 18.08 9.92
N LYS A 505 -8.77 17.85 9.13
CA LYS A 505 -10.12 18.37 9.36
C LYS A 505 -11.07 17.20 9.53
N VAL A 506 -11.06 16.66 10.75
CA VAL A 506 -11.86 15.51 11.15
C VAL A 506 -13.07 16.01 11.94
N HIS A 507 -14.24 15.52 11.60
CA HIS A 507 -15.50 15.93 12.22
C HIS A 507 -15.82 15.06 13.44
N ASN A 508 -16.49 15.65 14.42
CA ASN A 508 -16.98 14.99 15.64
C ASN A 508 -18.48 15.23 15.86
N ASP A 509 -19.19 15.67 14.82
CA ASP A 509 -20.61 15.97 14.83
C ASP A 509 -21.46 14.70 14.59
N VAL A 510 -22.68 14.72 15.12
CA VAL A 510 -23.70 13.70 14.89
C VAL A 510 -24.82 14.33 14.08
N TRP A 511 -25.26 13.62 13.05
CA TRP A 511 -26.37 14.02 12.20
C TRP A 511 -27.41 12.92 12.15
N ARG A 512 -28.68 13.29 12.12
CA ARG A 512 -29.78 12.39 11.81
C ARG A 512 -30.37 12.78 10.46
N TYR A 513 -30.63 11.79 9.61
CA TYR A 513 -31.37 11.97 8.38
C TYR A 513 -32.67 11.17 8.42
N SER A 514 -33.77 11.79 8.02
CA SER A 514 -35.06 11.13 7.81
C SER A 514 -35.60 11.54 6.44
N PRO A 515 -36.12 10.63 5.60
CA PRO A 515 -36.55 10.95 4.23
C PRO A 515 -37.55 12.11 4.15
N ASN A 516 -38.48 12.18 5.10
CA ASN A 516 -39.50 13.25 5.16
C ASN A 516 -39.05 14.49 5.94
N GLY A 517 -37.98 14.39 6.73
CA GLY A 517 -37.52 15.44 7.65
C GLY A 517 -36.22 16.12 7.22
N GLY A 518 -35.48 15.54 6.27
CA GLY A 518 -34.15 15.99 5.89
C GLY A 518 -33.10 15.75 6.97
N TRP A 519 -32.07 16.58 6.97
CA TRP A 519 -30.97 16.54 7.93
C TRP A 519 -31.30 17.30 9.21
N ASP A 520 -31.09 16.66 10.34
CA ASP A 520 -31.21 17.25 11.67
C ASP A 520 -29.85 17.22 12.41
N PRO A 521 -29.29 18.39 12.76
CA PRO A 521 -28.05 18.47 13.49
C PRO A 521 -28.21 18.07 14.96
N LEU A 522 -27.59 16.96 15.35
CA LEU A 522 -27.52 16.51 16.75
C LEU A 522 -26.20 16.91 17.44
N TRP A 523 -25.38 17.77 16.82
CA TRP A 523 -24.05 18.21 17.30
C TRP A 523 -24.03 18.87 18.69
N ARG A 524 -25.20 19.16 19.29
CA ARG A 524 -25.35 19.65 20.68
C ARG A 524 -25.58 18.52 21.71
N ALA A 525 -25.31 17.27 21.33
CA ALA A 525 -25.34 16.14 22.23
C ALA A 525 -24.55 16.45 23.52
N ARG A 526 -25.18 16.21 24.67
CA ARG A 526 -24.60 16.51 26.00
C ARG A 526 -23.99 15.24 26.59
N VAL A 527 -23.07 15.40 27.54
CA VAL A 527 -22.70 14.30 28.44
C VAL A 527 -23.78 14.22 29.53
N SER A 528 -24.20 13.01 29.91
CA SER A 528 -25.14 12.82 31.02
C SER A 528 -24.62 13.50 32.29
N ASN A 529 -25.50 14.21 33.01
CA ASN A 529 -25.17 15.10 34.13
C ASN A 529 -24.13 14.52 35.13
N GLU A 530 -22.89 15.02 35.10
CA GLU A 530 -22.02 15.36 36.25
C GLU A 530 -20.62 15.75 35.74
N GLY A 531 -20.25 17.04 35.88
CA GLY A 531 -18.90 17.53 35.61
C GLY A 531 -18.46 17.50 34.14
N GLU A 532 -17.51 18.35 33.78
CA GLU A 532 -16.95 18.40 32.42
C GLU A 532 -16.22 17.09 32.08
N SER A 533 -16.91 16.14 31.43
CA SER A 533 -16.30 15.01 30.72
C SER A 533 -16.29 15.25 29.21
N PRO A 534 -15.29 14.76 28.46
CA PRO A 534 -15.16 15.07 27.03
C PRO A 534 -16.23 14.35 26.20
N ILE A 535 -16.67 14.98 25.11
CA ILE A 535 -17.35 14.30 23.98
C ILE A 535 -16.31 13.53 23.14
N PRO A 536 -16.70 12.53 22.33
CA PRO A 536 -15.76 11.86 21.47
C PRO A 536 -15.10 12.86 20.50
N LYS A 537 -13.78 12.71 20.31
CA LYS A 537 -13.01 13.48 19.33
C LYS A 537 -13.42 13.10 17.92
N GLY A 538 -13.05 13.94 16.95
CA GLY A 538 -13.35 13.63 15.57
C GLY A 538 -12.63 12.37 15.10
N LEU A 539 -13.37 11.49 14.42
CA LEU A 539 -12.87 10.21 13.92
C LEU A 539 -13.18 10.03 12.44
N PHE A 540 -12.29 9.34 11.73
CA PHE A 540 -12.54 8.81 10.38
C PHE A 540 -12.05 7.37 10.29
N LYS A 541 -12.57 6.59 9.34
CA LYS A 541 -12.27 5.14 9.20
C LYS A 541 -12.61 4.31 10.45
N HIS A 542 -13.58 4.76 11.22
CA HIS A 542 -14.21 4.04 12.34
C HIS A 542 -15.49 3.35 11.86
N THR A 543 -16.07 2.48 12.69
CA THR A 543 -17.41 1.93 12.46
C THR A 543 -18.42 2.55 13.41
N ALA A 544 -19.68 2.63 12.96
CA ALA A 544 -20.84 2.89 13.80
C ALA A 544 -21.83 1.73 13.64
N SER A 545 -22.37 1.26 14.75
CA SER A 545 -23.34 0.17 14.76
C SER A 545 -24.48 0.51 15.71
N MET A 546 -25.72 0.44 15.23
CA MET A 546 -26.90 0.61 16.07
C MET A 546 -27.21 -0.72 16.75
N MET A 547 -27.25 -0.74 18.08
CA MET A 547 -27.49 -1.95 18.87
C MET A 547 -28.16 -1.62 20.20
N THR A 548 -28.68 -2.64 20.87
CA THR A 548 -29.27 -2.52 22.20
C THR A 548 -28.20 -2.71 23.28
N VAL A 549 -27.96 -1.69 24.10
CA VAL A 549 -27.03 -1.74 25.24
C VAL A 549 -27.77 -1.36 26.52
N GLY A 550 -27.80 -2.27 27.50
CA GLY A 550 -28.53 -2.03 28.76
C GLY A 550 -30.04 -1.77 28.56
N GLY A 551 -30.62 -2.35 27.51
CA GLY A 551 -32.04 -2.16 27.14
C GLY A 551 -32.34 -0.84 26.43
N ARG A 552 -31.33 -0.06 26.04
CA ARG A 552 -31.48 1.17 25.27
C ARG A 552 -30.88 1.02 23.87
N GLU A 553 -31.51 1.64 22.89
CA GLU A 553 -30.95 1.78 21.55
C GLU A 553 -29.77 2.76 21.60
N MET A 554 -28.62 2.32 21.11
CA MET A 554 -27.36 3.05 21.18
C MET A 554 -26.58 2.90 19.87
N MET A 555 -26.07 4.02 19.34
CA MET A 555 -25.10 4.01 18.24
C MET A 555 -23.69 3.90 18.82
N VAL A 556 -23.08 2.72 18.71
CA VAL A 556 -21.73 2.44 19.23
C VAL A 556 -20.67 2.79 18.20
N ILE A 557 -19.67 3.56 18.61
CA ILE A 557 -18.51 3.99 17.81
C ILE A 557 -17.27 3.23 18.26
N LEU A 558 -16.59 2.58 17.32
CA LEU A 558 -15.40 1.78 17.59
C LEU A 558 -14.25 2.07 16.61
N GLY A 559 -13.04 2.18 17.15
CA GLY A 559 -11.80 2.43 16.42
C GLY A 559 -11.79 3.75 15.65
N GLY A 560 -11.07 3.79 14.53
CA GLY A 560 -10.85 4.97 13.69
C GLY A 560 -9.56 5.71 13.98
N ARG A 561 -9.30 6.77 13.20
CA ARG A 561 -8.15 7.67 13.37
C ARG A 561 -8.60 9.06 13.78
N LEU A 562 -7.79 9.67 14.63
CA LEU A 562 -7.87 11.07 15.04
C LEU A 562 -7.19 11.98 14.01
N ASP A 563 -7.39 13.29 14.14
CA ASP A 563 -6.70 14.32 13.36
C ASP A 563 -5.17 14.33 13.57
N THR A 564 -4.72 13.83 14.72
CA THR A 564 -3.30 13.58 15.04
C THR A 564 -2.70 12.43 14.24
N GLY A 565 -3.52 11.59 13.59
CA GLY A 565 -3.11 10.37 12.92
C GLY A 565 -3.06 9.15 13.85
N GLU A 566 -3.21 9.31 15.16
CA GLU A 566 -3.28 8.21 16.11
C GLU A 566 -4.57 7.39 15.92
N ALA A 567 -4.49 6.09 16.14
CA ALA A 567 -5.68 5.25 16.20
C ALA A 567 -6.43 5.44 17.53
N ASN A 568 -7.75 5.47 17.46
CA ASN A 568 -8.60 5.59 18.63
C ASN A 568 -8.71 4.26 19.37
N SER A 569 -8.54 4.31 20.69
CA SER A 569 -8.67 3.18 21.61
C SER A 569 -9.89 3.30 22.54
N GLN A 570 -10.64 4.42 22.45
CA GLN A 570 -11.82 4.66 23.26
C GLN A 570 -13.09 4.14 22.58
N VAL A 571 -14.05 3.67 23.38
CA VAL A 571 -15.36 3.25 22.91
C VAL A 571 -16.42 4.22 23.42
N TRP A 572 -17.25 4.70 22.51
CA TRP A 572 -18.30 5.66 22.78
C TRP A 572 -19.63 5.12 22.28
N ALA A 573 -20.71 5.40 22.98
CA ALA A 573 -22.06 5.12 22.49
C ALA A 573 -22.94 6.36 22.58
N PHE A 574 -23.69 6.65 21.52
CA PHE A 574 -24.64 7.76 21.47
C PHE A 574 -26.05 7.22 21.67
N ASP A 575 -26.75 7.74 22.68
CA ASP A 575 -28.17 7.51 22.95
C ASP A 575 -29.01 8.44 22.04
N PRO A 576 -29.71 7.92 21.01
CA PRO A 576 -30.47 8.75 20.10
C PRO A 576 -31.72 9.38 20.75
N GLN A 577 -32.26 8.77 21.80
CA GLN A 577 -33.44 9.24 22.50
C GLN A 577 -33.11 10.43 23.40
N GLU A 578 -32.05 10.30 24.19
CA GLU A 578 -31.62 11.35 25.12
C GLU A 578 -30.66 12.37 24.48
N CYS A 579 -30.17 12.09 23.27
CA CYS A 579 -29.13 12.85 22.58
C CYS A 579 -27.88 13.01 23.46
N GLN A 580 -27.40 11.91 24.04
CA GLN A 580 -26.28 11.91 24.98
C GLN A 580 -25.20 10.90 24.62
N TRP A 581 -23.96 11.23 24.94
CA TRP A 581 -22.83 10.32 24.81
C TRP A 581 -22.55 9.60 26.12
N GLY A 582 -22.33 8.29 26.04
CA GLY A 582 -21.74 7.47 27.08
C GLY A 582 -20.31 7.05 26.71
N HIS A 583 -19.37 7.24 27.64
CA HIS A 583 -18.02 6.69 27.54
C HIS A 583 -17.99 5.29 28.16
N PHE A 584 -17.48 4.31 27.43
CA PHE A 584 -17.38 2.95 27.94
C PHE A 584 -15.92 2.59 28.24
N THR A 585 -15.69 2.01 29.41
CA THR A 585 -14.35 1.67 29.87
C THR A 585 -14.08 0.18 29.69
N TRP A 586 -12.94 -0.16 29.10
CA TRP A 586 -12.48 -1.54 28.98
C TRP A 586 -12.35 -2.19 30.37
N LYS A 587 -12.93 -3.39 30.54
CA LYS A 587 -12.73 -4.17 31.77
C LYS A 587 -11.25 -4.50 31.90
N SER A 588 -10.67 -4.24 33.07
CA SER A 588 -9.30 -4.68 33.37
C SER A 588 -9.24 -6.21 33.42
N LEU A 589 -8.19 -6.83 32.87
CA LEU A 589 -7.98 -8.26 33.05
C LEU A 589 -7.68 -8.55 34.52
N GLN A 590 -8.22 -9.66 35.05
CA GLN A 590 -7.77 -10.17 36.34
C GLN A 590 -6.25 -10.42 36.25
N ASN A 591 -5.48 -9.89 37.21
CA ASN A 591 -3.99 -9.88 37.30
C ASN A 591 -3.24 -8.64 36.78
N GLY A 592 -3.92 -7.52 36.47
CA GLY A 592 -3.24 -6.25 36.19
C GLY A 592 -2.56 -6.18 34.82
N GLN A 593 -2.88 -7.10 33.90
CA GLN A 593 -2.56 -6.96 32.49
C GLN A 593 -3.59 -6.02 31.83
N GLN A 594 -3.14 -5.09 30.98
CA GLN A 594 -4.04 -4.29 30.14
C GLN A 594 -4.83 -5.24 29.21
N GLN A 595 -6.13 -4.98 29.00
CA GLN A 595 -6.88 -5.71 27.98
C GLN A 595 -6.28 -5.44 26.58
N PRO A 596 -6.18 -6.48 25.72
CA PRO A 596 -5.31 -6.48 24.53
C PRO A 596 -5.91 -5.84 23.28
N PHE A 597 -7.15 -5.30 23.32
CA PHE A 597 -7.80 -4.81 22.09
C PHE A 597 -7.00 -3.64 21.48
N PRO A 598 -6.45 -3.80 20.26
CA PRO A 598 -5.61 -2.77 19.68
C PRO A 598 -6.43 -1.56 19.24
N GLY A 599 -5.82 -0.36 19.27
CA GLY A 599 -6.36 0.76 18.51
C GLY A 599 -6.32 0.41 17.02
N ILE A 600 -7.47 0.37 16.36
CA ILE A 600 -7.61 -0.08 14.97
C ILE A 600 -8.42 0.90 14.13
N PHE A 601 -8.22 0.86 12.81
CA PHE A 601 -9.01 1.66 11.85
C PHE A 601 -9.18 0.91 10.52
N SER A 602 -10.14 1.33 9.70
CA SER A 602 -10.52 0.64 8.44
C SER A 602 -10.94 -0.83 8.63
N HIS A 603 -11.39 -1.20 9.82
CA HIS A 603 -12.03 -2.49 10.08
C HIS A 603 -13.52 -2.41 9.69
N SER A 604 -14.18 -3.55 9.66
CA SER A 604 -15.65 -3.62 9.61
C SER A 604 -16.19 -4.13 10.94
N ALA A 605 -17.45 -3.80 11.24
CA ALA A 605 -18.15 -4.28 12.42
C ALA A 605 -19.62 -4.56 12.09
N VAL A 606 -20.14 -5.68 12.60
CA VAL A 606 -21.55 -6.06 12.49
C VAL A 606 -22.11 -6.44 13.86
N VAL A 607 -23.41 -6.25 14.05
CA VAL A 607 -24.10 -6.65 15.28
C VAL A 607 -24.54 -8.10 15.15
N ILE A 608 -24.15 -8.94 16.09
CA ILE A 608 -24.61 -10.33 16.23
C ILE A 608 -24.91 -10.63 17.70
N PRO A 609 -25.87 -11.52 18.01
CA PRO A 609 -26.17 -11.88 19.39
C PRO A 609 -25.04 -12.71 20.03
N ASP A 610 -24.83 -12.49 21.33
CA ASP A 610 -23.96 -13.28 22.16
C ASP A 610 -24.60 -14.61 22.61
N ALA A 611 -23.90 -15.39 23.44
CA ALA A 611 -24.43 -16.65 23.97
C ALA A 611 -25.66 -16.47 24.87
N ASN A 612 -25.89 -15.25 25.37
CA ASN A 612 -27.04 -14.85 26.20
C ASN A 612 -28.10 -14.11 25.39
N ASN A 613 -28.00 -14.09 24.06
CA ASN A 613 -28.89 -13.37 23.15
C ASN A 613 -28.91 -11.85 23.38
N GLN A 614 -27.79 -11.28 23.84
CA GLN A 614 -27.54 -9.84 23.92
C GLN A 614 -26.75 -9.38 22.69
N ASP A 615 -27.03 -8.18 22.20
CA ASP A 615 -26.28 -7.64 21.07
C ASP A 615 -24.80 -7.51 21.41
N SER A 616 -23.94 -7.95 20.49
CA SER A 616 -22.49 -7.80 20.54
C SER A 616 -21.97 -7.38 19.17
N LEU A 617 -20.79 -6.78 19.13
CA LEU A 617 -20.13 -6.44 17.87
C LEU A 617 -19.15 -7.55 17.49
N LEU A 618 -19.22 -7.98 16.24
CA LEU A 618 -18.17 -8.74 15.60
C LEU A 618 -17.32 -7.78 14.77
N VAL A 619 -16.07 -7.59 15.17
CA VAL A 619 -15.11 -6.68 14.56
C VAL A 619 -14.09 -7.49 13.76
N VAL A 620 -13.95 -7.18 12.47
CA VAL A 620 -13.13 -7.98 11.54
C VAL A 620 -12.01 -7.14 10.94
N GLY A 621 -10.77 -7.63 11.08
CA GLY A 621 -9.58 -7.10 10.42
C GLY A 621 -9.28 -5.63 10.73
N GLY A 622 -8.88 -4.90 9.70
CA GLY A 622 -8.46 -3.49 9.79
C GLY A 622 -6.95 -3.33 9.90
N ILE A 623 -6.53 -2.12 10.25
CA ILE A 623 -5.12 -1.75 10.42
C ILE A 623 -4.86 -1.43 11.88
N ARG A 624 -3.80 -2.01 12.45
CA ARG A 624 -3.35 -1.71 13.81
C ARG A 624 -2.65 -0.36 13.87
N GLY A 625 -3.04 0.48 14.81
CA GLY A 625 -2.56 1.86 14.92
C GLY A 625 -1.10 2.01 15.31
N SER A 626 -0.51 1.05 16.04
CA SER A 626 0.85 1.15 16.58
C SER A 626 1.94 0.99 15.51
N ASP A 627 1.68 0.19 14.48
CA ASP A 627 2.66 -0.22 13.47
C ASP A 627 2.05 -0.32 12.06
N GLU A 628 0.81 0.14 11.86
CA GLU A 628 0.09 0.12 10.58
C GLU A 628 0.04 -1.26 9.88
N LYS A 629 0.21 -2.37 10.63
CA LYS A 629 0.06 -3.72 10.11
C LYS A 629 -1.41 -4.06 9.86
N VAL A 630 -1.68 -4.71 8.74
CA VAL A 630 -3.01 -5.25 8.40
C VAL A 630 -3.30 -6.47 9.27
N LEU A 631 -4.50 -6.49 9.86
CA LEU A 631 -4.94 -7.53 10.78
C LEU A 631 -5.83 -8.55 10.08
N ASN A 632 -5.71 -9.80 10.50
CA ASN A 632 -6.63 -10.90 10.23
C ASN A 632 -7.51 -11.26 11.43
N THR A 633 -7.41 -10.49 12.52
CA THR A 633 -8.07 -10.83 13.79
C THR A 633 -9.57 -10.59 13.71
N VAL A 634 -10.32 -11.42 14.42
CA VAL A 634 -11.77 -11.30 14.58
C VAL A 634 -12.07 -11.18 16.06
N TRP A 635 -12.74 -10.11 16.46
CA TRP A 635 -13.04 -9.83 17.86
C TRP A 635 -14.53 -9.80 18.10
N ARG A 636 -14.97 -10.45 19.17
CA ARG A 636 -16.28 -10.19 19.76
C ARG A 636 -16.15 -9.12 20.84
N VAL A 637 -16.87 -8.02 20.68
CA VAL A 637 -16.88 -6.89 21.62
C VAL A 637 -18.27 -6.77 22.24
N SER A 638 -18.33 -6.93 23.56
CA SER A 638 -19.57 -6.85 24.35
C SER A 638 -19.59 -5.59 25.19
N LEU A 639 -20.75 -4.95 25.28
CA LEU A 639 -20.96 -3.72 26.03
C LEU A 639 -22.07 -3.91 27.06
N GLY A 640 -21.95 -3.25 28.20
CA GLY A 640 -23.01 -3.25 29.21
C GLY A 640 -23.02 -2.02 30.09
N VAL A 641 -24.15 -1.81 30.75
CA VAL A 641 -24.40 -0.73 31.71
C VAL A 641 -24.52 -1.36 33.10
N SER A 642 -23.86 -0.78 34.09
CA SER A 642 -23.96 -1.15 35.51
C SER A 642 -24.90 -0.18 36.24
N GLU A 643 -25.74 -0.69 37.14
CA GLU A 643 -26.59 0.15 38.02
C GLU A 643 -25.77 0.88 39.10
N GLU A 644 -24.55 0.42 39.39
CA GLU A 644 -23.58 1.13 40.22
C GLU A 644 -22.74 2.06 39.32
N GLU A 645 -23.02 3.37 39.38
CA GLU A 645 -22.24 4.39 38.65
C GLU A 645 -20.77 4.41 39.11
N PRO A 646 -19.81 4.67 38.21
CA PRO A 646 -20.01 5.17 36.83
C PRO A 646 -19.64 4.13 35.74
N ASN A 647 -19.91 2.83 35.92
CA ASN A 647 -19.19 1.82 35.15
C ASN A 647 -19.99 1.22 33.96
N CYS A 648 -20.20 2.02 32.92
CA CYS A 648 -20.38 1.48 31.56
C CYS A 648 -19.11 0.75 31.15
N TRP A 649 -19.23 -0.50 30.68
CA TRP A 649 -18.09 -1.37 30.45
C TRP A 649 -18.05 -1.94 29.03
N VAL A 650 -16.84 -2.16 28.53
CA VAL A 650 -16.59 -2.95 27.32
C VAL A 650 -15.67 -4.11 27.66
N GLU A 651 -15.88 -5.26 27.02
CA GLU A 651 -14.92 -6.35 26.98
C GLU A 651 -14.77 -6.86 25.55
N ALA A 652 -13.56 -7.28 25.18
CA ALA A 652 -13.29 -7.90 23.90
C ALA A 652 -12.69 -9.30 24.09
N LYS A 653 -13.09 -10.23 23.24
CA LYS A 653 -12.54 -11.56 23.12
C LYS A 653 -12.18 -11.84 21.66
N GLU A 654 -10.92 -12.15 21.40
CA GLU A 654 -10.47 -12.61 20.09
C GLU A 654 -11.04 -14.00 19.81
N LEU A 655 -11.47 -14.21 18.57
CA LEU A 655 -11.98 -15.47 18.06
C LEU A 655 -10.94 -16.03 17.09
N ASP A 656 -10.50 -17.26 17.35
CA ASP A 656 -9.58 -17.97 16.47
C ASP A 656 -10.37 -18.51 15.26
N ILE A 657 -10.54 -17.68 14.23
CA ILE A 657 -11.23 -18.05 12.98
C ILE A 657 -10.22 -18.63 11.99
N MET A 658 -10.42 -19.87 11.56
CA MET A 658 -9.51 -20.59 10.66
C MET A 658 -10.26 -21.56 9.74
N THR A 659 -9.61 -22.07 8.71
CA THR A 659 -10.14 -23.18 7.90
C THR A 659 -10.04 -24.51 8.65
N ASP A 660 -10.68 -25.56 8.14
CA ASP A 660 -10.50 -26.93 8.66
C ASP A 660 -9.05 -27.43 8.58
N SER A 661 -8.25 -26.88 7.65
CA SER A 661 -6.80 -27.13 7.54
C SER A 661 -5.96 -26.32 8.54
N GLY A 662 -6.57 -25.41 9.31
CA GLY A 662 -5.90 -24.55 10.28
C GLY A 662 -5.33 -23.25 9.68
N ASP A 663 -5.74 -22.88 8.46
CA ASP A 663 -5.30 -21.65 7.82
C ASP A 663 -6.04 -20.45 8.41
N PRO A 664 -5.36 -19.39 8.86
CA PRO A 664 -6.02 -18.18 9.34
C PRO A 664 -6.79 -17.44 8.24
N LEU A 665 -7.75 -16.62 8.68
CA LEU A 665 -8.42 -15.65 7.80
C LEU A 665 -7.37 -14.74 7.10
N PRO A 666 -7.52 -14.40 5.82
CA PRO A 666 -6.61 -13.47 5.16
C PRO A 666 -6.70 -12.06 5.77
N PRO A 667 -5.56 -11.43 6.13
CA PRO A 667 -5.54 -10.10 6.72
C PRO A 667 -6.09 -9.08 5.73
N ARG A 668 -7.01 -8.21 6.16
CA ARG A 668 -7.64 -7.24 5.26
C ARG A 668 -8.17 -5.99 5.96
N PHE A 669 -8.24 -4.89 5.22
CA PHE A 669 -8.82 -3.62 5.67
C PHE A 669 -9.63 -2.94 4.56
N GLY A 670 -10.49 -1.98 4.93
CA GLY A 670 -11.31 -1.24 3.97
C GLY A 670 -12.41 -2.06 3.29
N HIS A 671 -12.67 -3.26 3.80
CA HIS A 671 -13.75 -4.16 3.43
C HIS A 671 -15.04 -3.79 4.17
N THR A 672 -16.17 -4.32 3.72
CA THR A 672 -17.43 -4.27 4.48
C THR A 672 -17.78 -5.66 5.02
N SER A 673 -18.65 -5.70 6.03
CA SER A 673 -19.21 -6.95 6.54
C SER A 673 -20.72 -6.83 6.69
N ILE A 674 -21.44 -7.93 6.47
CA ILE A 674 -22.89 -8.04 6.63
C ILE A 674 -23.20 -9.31 7.43
N ALA A 675 -23.96 -9.16 8.52
CA ALA A 675 -24.57 -10.29 9.21
C ALA A 675 -25.84 -10.71 8.44
N LEU A 676 -25.87 -11.96 7.98
CA LEU A 676 -27.04 -12.55 7.33
C LEU A 676 -28.01 -13.14 8.36
N ASP A 677 -27.46 -13.66 9.45
CA ASP A 677 -28.18 -14.15 10.63
C ASP A 677 -27.21 -14.19 11.84
N ASP A 678 -27.61 -14.90 12.90
CA ASP A 678 -26.91 -14.97 14.19
C ASP A 678 -25.55 -15.68 14.15
N ASP A 679 -25.17 -16.27 13.01
CA ASP A 679 -23.88 -16.97 12.84
C ASP A 679 -23.27 -16.86 11.44
N ARG A 680 -23.99 -16.36 10.43
CA ARG A 680 -23.42 -16.07 9.11
C ARG A 680 -23.04 -14.61 8.98
N VAL A 681 -21.74 -14.36 8.78
CA VAL A 681 -21.24 -13.03 8.42
C VAL A 681 -20.47 -13.11 7.12
N TRP A 682 -20.87 -12.31 6.13
CA TRP A 682 -20.14 -12.15 4.88
C TRP A 682 -19.24 -10.94 4.94
N ILE A 683 -17.99 -11.11 4.52
CA ILE A 683 -16.96 -10.08 4.39
C ILE A 683 -16.72 -9.84 2.90
N MET A 684 -16.73 -8.60 2.44
CA MET A 684 -16.65 -8.26 1.01
C MET A 684 -15.59 -7.18 0.75
N GLY A 685 -14.76 -7.42 -0.25
CA GLY A 685 -13.74 -6.50 -0.76
C GLY A 685 -12.63 -6.18 0.24
N GLY A 686 -12.08 -4.98 0.10
CA GLY A 686 -10.96 -4.47 0.87
C GLY A 686 -9.59 -4.67 0.20
N VAL A 687 -8.54 -4.42 0.98
CA VAL A 687 -7.14 -4.57 0.58
C VAL A 687 -6.46 -5.52 1.55
N SER A 688 -5.66 -6.45 1.02
CA SER A 688 -4.92 -7.45 1.80
C SER A 688 -3.51 -6.97 2.16
N ALA A 689 -2.83 -7.64 3.09
CA ALA A 689 -1.44 -7.32 3.45
C ALA A 689 -0.43 -7.44 2.29
N PRO A 690 -0.50 -8.45 1.39
CA PRO A 690 0.27 -8.48 0.14
C PRO A 690 -0.04 -7.30 -0.79
N GLY A 691 -1.18 -6.64 -0.58
CA GLY A 691 -1.65 -5.46 -1.29
C GLY A 691 -2.84 -5.70 -2.21
N LEU A 692 -3.21 -6.94 -2.50
CA LEU A 692 -4.35 -7.30 -3.34
C LEU A 692 -5.11 -8.48 -2.75
N LEU A 693 -6.41 -8.56 -3.02
CA LEU A 693 -7.20 -9.76 -2.77
C LEU A 693 -7.35 -10.50 -4.10
N LYS A 694 -7.18 -11.82 -4.09
CA LYS A 694 -7.51 -12.63 -5.26
C LYS A 694 -9.00 -12.55 -5.54
N TRP A 695 -9.41 -12.83 -6.77
CA TRP A 695 -10.84 -12.93 -7.11
C TRP A 695 -11.61 -13.82 -6.13
N GLN A 696 -11.13 -15.04 -5.86
CA GLN A 696 -11.77 -15.95 -4.90
C GLN A 696 -11.68 -15.49 -3.43
N GLU A 697 -10.78 -14.58 -3.08
CA GLU A 697 -10.62 -14.05 -1.72
C GLU A 697 -11.44 -12.77 -1.47
N THR A 698 -12.04 -12.22 -2.53
CA THR A 698 -12.81 -10.98 -2.49
C THR A 698 -14.02 -11.11 -1.56
N MET A 699 -14.56 -12.31 -1.42
CA MET A 699 -15.70 -12.58 -0.54
C MET A 699 -15.42 -13.78 0.37
N VAL A 700 -15.77 -13.64 1.64
CA VAL A 700 -15.57 -14.67 2.67
C VAL A 700 -16.81 -14.78 3.54
N GLU A 701 -17.24 -16.00 3.84
CA GLU A 701 -18.20 -16.25 4.92
C GLU A 701 -17.45 -16.72 6.16
N ILE A 702 -17.70 -16.08 7.30
CA ILE A 702 -17.24 -16.55 8.62
C ILE A 702 -18.42 -17.10 9.42
N ARG A 703 -18.14 -18.13 10.22
CA ARG A 703 -19.05 -18.77 11.18
C ARG A 703 -18.51 -18.61 12.60
N PRO A 704 -18.83 -17.52 13.31
CA PRO A 704 -18.20 -17.20 14.59
C PRO A 704 -18.44 -18.24 15.69
N ARG A 705 -19.53 -19.01 15.67
CA ARG A 705 -19.79 -20.09 16.64
C ARG A 705 -18.98 -21.34 16.36
N GLU A 706 -18.71 -21.61 15.10
CA GLU A 706 -17.92 -22.77 14.64
C GLU A 706 -16.42 -22.46 14.59
N SER A 707 -16.05 -21.18 14.68
CA SER A 707 -14.67 -20.70 14.53
C SER A 707 -14.08 -20.98 13.14
N THR A 708 -14.94 -21.02 12.11
CA THR A 708 -14.54 -21.37 10.73
C THR A 708 -14.77 -20.24 9.75
N PHE A 709 -14.08 -20.30 8.61
CA PHE A 709 -14.42 -19.50 7.43
C PHE A 709 -14.30 -20.31 6.13
N GLN A 710 -14.99 -19.83 5.10
CA GLN A 710 -14.90 -20.33 3.73
C GLN A 710 -14.88 -19.18 2.72
N TYR A 711 -14.28 -19.40 1.55
CA TYR A 711 -14.31 -18.45 0.45
C TYR A 711 -15.64 -18.52 -0.29
N LEU A 712 -16.13 -17.37 -0.72
CA LEU A 712 -17.30 -17.27 -1.59
C LEU A 712 -16.84 -16.79 -2.96
N ARG A 713 -17.19 -17.53 -4.01
CA ARG A 713 -16.85 -17.18 -5.39
C ARG A 713 -18.09 -16.83 -6.16
N ALA A 714 -18.18 -15.58 -6.61
CA ALA A 714 -19.30 -15.16 -7.43
C ALA A 714 -19.25 -15.82 -8.82
N SER A 715 -20.42 -16.17 -9.36
CA SER A 715 -20.56 -16.98 -10.59
C SER A 715 -20.00 -16.34 -11.87
N ALA A 716 -19.61 -15.07 -11.84
CA ALA A 716 -18.88 -14.40 -12.91
C ALA A 716 -17.92 -13.34 -12.34
N PHE A 717 -16.75 -13.19 -12.95
CA PHE A 717 -15.86 -12.07 -12.66
C PHE A 717 -16.54 -10.75 -13.03
N LYS A 718 -16.41 -9.74 -12.18
CA LYS A 718 -16.77 -8.35 -12.48
C LYS A 718 -15.56 -7.48 -12.21
N GLU A 719 -15.31 -6.49 -13.07
CA GLU A 719 -14.25 -5.49 -12.92
C GLU A 719 -14.55 -4.52 -11.76
N LEU A 720 -14.62 -5.04 -10.54
CA LEU A 720 -14.89 -4.29 -9.31
C LEU A 720 -13.67 -4.36 -8.40
N VAL A 721 -13.22 -3.21 -7.92
CA VAL A 721 -12.13 -3.10 -6.96
C VAL A 721 -12.60 -3.40 -5.54
N MET A 722 -13.84 -3.01 -5.22
CA MET A 722 -14.43 -3.13 -3.88
C MET A 722 -13.57 -2.54 -2.76
N VAL A 723 -13.02 -1.34 -2.99
CA VAL A 723 -12.24 -0.61 -1.98
C VAL A 723 -12.86 0.75 -1.69
N GLY A 724 -13.20 0.98 -0.42
CA GLY A 724 -14.01 2.13 -0.02
C GLY A 724 -15.42 2.10 -0.63
N HIS A 725 -15.89 0.93 -1.03
CA HIS A 725 -17.28 0.67 -1.40
C HIS A 725 -18.16 0.60 -0.14
N ALA A 726 -19.47 0.58 -0.32
CA ALA A 726 -20.42 0.37 0.77
C ALA A 726 -21.43 -0.72 0.38
N THR A 727 -21.80 -1.55 1.36
CA THR A 727 -22.76 -2.65 1.19
C THR A 727 -23.89 -2.57 2.20
N ALA A 728 -25.07 -3.07 1.84
CA ALA A 728 -26.21 -3.20 2.74
C ALA A 728 -27.02 -4.46 2.43
N LEU A 729 -27.67 -5.02 3.45
CA LEU A 729 -28.57 -6.16 3.31
C LEU A 729 -30.00 -5.69 3.04
N ASP A 730 -30.53 -5.99 1.86
CA ASP A 730 -31.95 -5.85 1.56
C ASP A 730 -32.66 -7.15 1.98
N THR A 731 -33.11 -7.17 3.24
CA THR A 731 -33.83 -8.32 3.83
C THR A 731 -35.15 -8.60 3.12
N SER A 732 -35.80 -7.58 2.55
CA SER A 732 -37.09 -7.73 1.88
C SER A 732 -36.99 -8.50 0.57
N ARG A 733 -35.85 -8.39 -0.11
CA ARG A 733 -35.56 -9.07 -1.39
C ARG A 733 -34.55 -10.20 -1.27
N GLY A 734 -33.98 -10.45 -0.08
CA GLY A 734 -33.03 -11.53 0.17
C GLY A 734 -31.73 -11.35 -0.60
N GLN A 735 -31.20 -10.13 -0.64
CA GLN A 735 -30.01 -9.80 -1.41
C GLN A 735 -29.10 -8.83 -0.65
N ILE A 736 -27.79 -8.92 -0.88
CA ILE A 736 -26.85 -7.87 -0.51
C ILE A 736 -26.66 -6.96 -1.70
N ILE A 737 -26.73 -5.65 -1.47
CA ILE A 737 -26.40 -4.65 -2.47
C ILE A 737 -25.08 -3.95 -2.15
N GLY A 738 -24.34 -3.55 -3.19
CA GLY A 738 -23.12 -2.77 -3.04
C GLY A 738 -22.98 -1.69 -4.12
N VAL A 739 -22.38 -0.56 -3.74
CA VAL A 739 -22.23 0.61 -4.62
C VAL A 739 -20.91 1.34 -4.38
N GLY A 740 -20.37 1.90 -5.46
CA GLY A 740 -19.15 2.71 -5.47
C GLY A 740 -17.91 1.95 -5.02
N GLY A 741 -16.82 2.68 -4.79
CA GLY A 741 -15.48 2.14 -4.57
C GLY A 741 -14.50 2.57 -5.66
N GLY A 742 -13.21 2.34 -5.44
CA GLY A 742 -12.16 2.59 -6.42
C GLY A 742 -10.91 3.28 -5.83
N GLY A 743 -10.15 4.00 -6.67
CA GLY A 743 -8.98 4.74 -6.22
C GLY A 743 -8.29 5.56 -7.31
N THR A 744 -7.32 6.38 -6.90
CA THR A 744 -6.62 7.32 -7.80
C THR A 744 -5.40 6.71 -8.51
N CYS A 745 -5.08 5.46 -8.20
CA CYS A 745 -4.04 4.62 -8.80
C CYS A 745 -2.70 5.35 -8.98
N PHE A 746 -2.14 5.86 -7.88
CA PHE A 746 -0.79 6.47 -7.85
C PHE A 746 -0.60 7.67 -8.78
N GLY A 747 -1.68 8.39 -9.10
CA GLY A 747 -1.65 9.51 -10.05
C GLY A 747 -1.57 9.08 -11.51
N PHE A 748 -1.65 7.78 -11.83
CA PHE A 748 -1.79 7.29 -13.20
C PHE A 748 -3.16 7.64 -13.79
N GLY A 749 -4.18 7.77 -12.93
CA GLY A 749 -5.56 8.08 -13.27
C GLY A 749 -6.52 7.40 -12.29
N ALA A 750 -7.71 7.95 -12.07
CA ALA A 750 -8.66 7.32 -11.17
C ALA A 750 -9.48 6.22 -11.86
N TRP A 751 -9.78 5.18 -11.09
CA TRP A 751 -10.76 4.15 -11.40
C TRP A 751 -11.88 4.18 -10.36
N TRP A 752 -13.12 3.98 -10.82
CA TRP A 752 -14.30 3.90 -9.97
C TRP A 752 -15.10 2.65 -10.29
N ASP A 753 -15.62 2.01 -9.24
CA ASP A 753 -16.63 0.96 -9.36
C ASP A 753 -17.97 1.62 -9.68
N ALA A 754 -18.07 2.10 -10.93
CA ALA A 754 -19.09 3.04 -11.34
C ALA A 754 -20.50 2.46 -11.33
N THR A 755 -20.64 1.13 -11.38
CA THR A 755 -21.93 0.43 -11.41
C THR A 755 -22.23 -0.23 -10.06
N GLY A 756 -23.48 -0.11 -9.61
CA GLY A 756 -23.93 -0.90 -8.48
C GLY A 756 -24.02 -2.40 -8.78
N TRP A 757 -24.01 -3.22 -7.74
CA TRP A 757 -24.07 -4.67 -7.84
C TRP A 757 -24.94 -5.26 -6.72
N ALA A 758 -25.39 -6.50 -6.92
CA ALA A 758 -26.21 -7.22 -5.95
C ALA A 758 -25.89 -8.72 -5.97
N LEU A 759 -25.83 -9.34 -4.79
CA LEU A 759 -25.57 -10.76 -4.54
C LEU A 759 -26.80 -11.43 -3.90
N LEU A 760 -27.10 -12.66 -4.29
CA LEU A 760 -28.14 -13.46 -3.64
C LEU A 760 -27.60 -14.08 -2.34
N VAL A 761 -28.45 -14.09 -1.31
CA VAL A 761 -28.14 -14.58 0.05
C VAL A 761 -28.69 -15.99 0.30
#